data_AF-A0AAD9UGY6-F1
#
_entry.id   AF-A0AAD9UGY6-F1
#
_cell.length_a   1.000
_cell.length_b   1.000
_cell.length_c   1.000
_cell.angle_alpha   90.00
_cell.angle_beta   90.00
_cell.angle_gamma   90.00
#
_symmetry.space_group_name_H-M   'P 1'
#
loop_
_entity.id
_entity.type
_entity.pdbx_description
1 polymer ?
#
loop_
_entity_poly.entity_id
_entity_poly.type
_entity_poly.pdbx_seq_one_letter_code
_entity_poly.pdbx_strand_id
1 'polypeptide(L)'
;MTSEKNLYTKAVHVRATWTRRCNKVLFASEHKNAGFPTIDINVKPGREHLTMKTMKAFDYVYKHHYNDADWFMKADDDTYVFVENLRYFLSSQNASEPVYFGHTYMQAMKQGYNRGGPGYVVSREALRKFATRKKGLCDDDFGPEDIKFGRCMEMLGVEIGYTTDSMHRRRFHTTPAILSPRLLEQGNYTGEDGALCELINLNTYTISLHELQPYQMYAIEYLVYHLKTYGTTRAYQKERTPTRWNYEVSSEPDLYNRVRVLCWVMTSEKNLYTKAVHVRATWTRRFNKVLFASDHKNAGFPTIDINVKPGRGHLTMKTMTTFDYVYKHHYNDADWFMKADDDTYVFVENLRYFLSSQNASKPVYFGYKYMHAMKQGYNGGGPGYVVSREALRRFAAREKGLCDDDLGAEDIKFGRCMELLGVKIGDTRDSMNRNRFHVTAVILSPRSLEQGIFTGKESTLRTMNGLSTYTISLHKLEPYQMYAIEYLVYHLKTYPVEISDKVSSEPDLYNRVRVLCWVMTSEKNLYTKAVHVRATWTRRFNKVLFASEHKNANFPTIDINVKAGRAHLTMKTMTTFDYVYKHHYNDADWFMKADDDTYVFVENLRYFLSSQNASEPVYFGRTFLQATKQGYNGGGPGYVVSREALRRFAAREKGLCDDDLGAEDIKFGRCMELLGVKIGNTRDSMNRRRFHVNPAIFSPRLLEHGSHTGKDGALQV
;
A
#
# COMPACT_ATOMS: atom_id res chain seq x y z
N MET A 1 19.39 -1.93 17.68
CA MET A 1 20.65 -1.42 18.26
C MET A 1 21.12 -0.27 17.41
N THR A 2 21.60 0.80 18.02
CA THR A 2 22.18 1.95 17.31
C THR A 2 23.30 2.57 18.14
N SER A 3 23.97 3.57 17.58
CA SER A 3 24.93 4.41 18.31
C SER A 3 24.50 5.86 18.26
N GLU A 4 25.02 6.67 19.18
CA GLU A 4 24.71 8.10 19.21
C GLU A 4 24.98 8.80 17.86
N LYS A 5 26.07 8.44 17.18
CA LYS A 5 26.44 8.98 15.86
C LYS A 5 25.47 8.59 14.74
N ASN A 6 24.72 7.51 14.94
CA ASN A 6 23.80 6.94 13.94
C ASN A 6 22.34 7.36 14.14
N LEU A 7 22.00 8.08 15.22
CA LEU A 7 20.60 8.36 15.57
C LEU A 7 19.85 9.08 14.43
N TYR A 8 20.47 10.11 13.86
CA TYR A 8 19.87 10.95 12.83
C TYR A 8 20.26 10.58 11.40
N THR A 9 21.18 9.62 11.22
CA THR A 9 21.65 9.16 9.90
C THR A 9 21.14 7.76 9.55
N LYS A 10 20.74 6.96 10.55
CA LYS A 10 20.22 5.60 10.38
C LYS A 10 18.94 5.35 11.20
N ALA A 11 19.01 5.47 12.53
CA ALA A 11 17.90 5.05 13.41
C ALA A 11 16.60 5.83 13.17
N VAL A 12 16.70 7.10 12.78
CA VAL A 12 15.53 7.92 12.41
C VAL A 12 14.76 7.36 11.21
N HIS A 13 15.44 6.71 10.28
CA HIS A 13 14.83 6.13 9.08
C HIS A 13 14.17 4.78 9.40
N VAL A 14 14.80 4.00 10.28
CA VAL A 14 14.19 2.82 10.90
C VAL A 14 12.90 3.21 11.65
N ARG A 15 12.93 4.31 12.42
CA ARG A 15 11.76 4.89 13.11
C ARG A 15 10.66 5.34 12.15
N ALA A 16 11.05 5.88 11.00
CA ALA A 16 10.13 6.41 10.00
C ALA A 16 9.51 5.35 9.09
N THR A 17 9.98 4.10 9.15
CA THR A 17 9.56 3.02 8.24
C THR A 17 9.01 1.82 9.03
N TRP A 18 9.71 0.69 9.06
CA TRP A 18 9.16 -0.60 9.50
C TRP A 18 8.77 -0.67 10.98
N THR A 19 9.44 0.09 11.85
CA THR A 19 9.14 0.06 13.28
C THR A 19 7.77 0.62 13.62
N ARG A 20 7.13 1.38 12.72
CA ARG A 20 5.74 1.84 12.86
C ARG A 20 4.73 0.69 12.96
N ARG A 21 5.11 -0.49 12.49
CA ARG A 21 4.29 -1.72 12.53
C ARG A 21 4.57 -2.59 13.75
N CYS A 22 5.53 -2.25 14.60
CA CYS A 22 5.82 -2.97 15.85
C CYS A 22 4.84 -2.58 16.96
N ASN A 23 4.56 -3.51 17.88
CA ASN A 23 3.75 -3.22 19.07
C ASN A 23 4.47 -2.26 20.03
N LYS A 24 5.79 -2.44 20.17
CA LYS A 24 6.68 -1.62 20.99
C LYS A 24 8.05 -1.56 20.35
N VAL A 25 8.71 -0.41 20.45
CA VAL A 25 10.01 -0.15 19.84
C VAL A 25 10.90 0.54 20.85
N LEU A 26 12.11 0.03 21.01
CA LEU A 26 13.15 0.62 21.86
C LEU A 26 14.39 0.85 21.01
N PHE A 27 14.94 2.06 21.07
CA PHE A 27 16.20 2.38 20.43
C PHE A 27 17.30 2.34 21.49
N ALA A 28 18.05 1.24 21.51
CA ALA A 28 19.11 1.07 22.49
C ALA A 28 20.43 1.71 21.99
N SER A 29 20.98 2.63 22.78
CA SER A 29 22.16 3.45 22.48
C SER A 29 23.03 3.61 23.73
N GLU A 30 24.26 4.09 23.57
CA GLU A 30 25.20 4.30 24.69
C GLU A 30 24.76 5.39 25.69
N HIS A 31 23.92 6.33 25.25
CA HIS A 31 23.47 7.47 26.05
C HIS A 31 21.99 7.77 25.79
N LYS A 32 21.31 8.36 26.79
CA LYS A 32 19.99 8.99 26.57
C LYS A 32 20.16 10.20 25.66
N ASN A 33 19.28 10.35 24.68
CA ASN A 33 19.20 11.54 23.83
C ASN A 33 17.86 12.24 24.02
N ALA A 34 17.88 13.56 24.27
CA ALA A 34 16.64 14.31 24.48
C ALA A 34 15.80 14.47 23.18
N GLY A 35 16.44 14.44 22.01
CA GLY A 35 15.77 14.59 20.70
C GLY A 35 15.38 13.27 20.02
N PHE A 36 15.82 12.13 20.57
CA PHE A 36 15.52 10.81 20.05
C PHE A 36 15.32 9.82 21.20
N PRO A 37 14.19 9.08 21.28
CA PRO A 37 13.83 8.29 22.45
C PRO A 37 14.71 7.04 22.60
N THR A 38 15.95 7.22 23.05
CA THR A 38 16.90 6.15 23.30
C THR A 38 16.82 5.64 24.73
N ILE A 39 16.96 4.32 24.88
CA ILE A 39 17.31 3.73 26.17
C ILE A 39 18.83 3.75 26.30
N ASP A 40 19.30 4.16 27.48
CA ASP A 40 20.71 4.18 27.83
C ASP A 40 21.11 2.81 28.38
N ILE A 41 22.00 2.15 27.65
CA ILE A 41 22.49 0.82 27.99
C ILE A 41 23.63 0.90 29.03
N ASN A 42 24.23 2.08 29.23
CA ASN A 42 25.37 2.34 30.11
C ASN A 42 26.57 1.40 29.83
N VAL A 43 26.94 1.30 28.54
CA VAL A 43 28.09 0.53 28.06
C VAL A 43 28.96 1.45 27.22
N LYS A 44 30.28 1.27 27.29
CA LYS A 44 31.24 2.09 26.54
C LYS A 44 30.91 2.09 25.03
N PRO A 45 31.05 3.23 24.34
CA PRO A 45 31.01 3.29 22.88
C PRO A 45 32.07 2.37 22.26
N GLY A 46 31.81 1.89 21.05
CA GLY A 46 32.71 0.96 20.37
C GLY A 46 32.02 -0.28 19.81
N ARG A 47 32.63 -0.89 18.79
CA ARG A 47 32.18 -2.16 18.18
C ARG A 47 32.67 -3.36 18.99
N GLU A 48 33.78 -3.20 19.69
CA GLU A 48 34.39 -4.14 20.61
C GLU A 48 33.49 -4.46 21.82
N HIS A 49 32.53 -3.58 22.13
CA HIS A 49 31.58 -3.71 23.25
C HIS A 49 30.16 -4.11 22.79
N LEU A 50 29.98 -4.59 21.55
CA LEU A 50 28.66 -4.96 21.02
C LEU A 50 28.00 -6.09 21.81
N THR A 51 28.80 -7.01 22.35
CA THR A 51 28.33 -8.11 23.18
C THR A 51 27.64 -7.57 24.43
N MET A 52 28.32 -6.78 25.27
CA MET A 52 27.70 -6.23 26.48
C MET A 52 26.55 -5.30 26.17
N LYS A 53 26.60 -4.52 25.08
CA LYS A 53 25.46 -3.70 24.64
C LYS A 53 24.21 -4.55 24.41
N THR A 54 24.35 -5.68 23.74
CA THR A 54 23.25 -6.62 23.50
C THR A 54 22.78 -7.27 24.80
N MET A 55 23.69 -7.76 25.65
CA MET A 55 23.33 -8.40 26.92
C MET A 55 22.54 -7.44 27.82
N LYS A 56 23.02 -6.21 27.98
CA LYS A 56 22.37 -5.17 28.77
C LYS A 56 21.05 -4.70 28.16
N ALA A 57 20.93 -4.66 26.83
CA ALA A 57 19.66 -4.37 26.17
C ALA A 57 18.59 -5.42 26.52
N PHE A 58 18.93 -6.71 26.49
CA PHE A 58 18.00 -7.76 26.90
C PHE A 58 17.70 -7.76 28.40
N ASP A 59 18.69 -7.47 29.26
CA ASP A 59 18.46 -7.29 30.71
C ASP A 59 17.49 -6.13 30.96
N TYR A 60 17.61 -5.02 30.20
CA TYR A 60 16.68 -3.89 30.27
C TYR A 60 15.27 -4.28 29.81
N VAL A 61 15.16 -4.95 28.65
CA VAL A 61 13.88 -5.42 28.12
C VAL A 61 13.18 -6.35 29.11
N TYR A 62 13.90 -7.26 29.75
CA TYR A 62 13.32 -8.11 30.79
C TYR A 62 12.81 -7.29 31.99
N LYS A 63 13.62 -6.38 32.52
CA LYS A 63 13.24 -5.60 33.71
C LYS A 63 12.04 -4.69 33.49
N HIS A 64 11.87 -4.15 32.30
CA HIS A 64 10.88 -3.09 32.04
C HIS A 64 9.73 -3.52 31.12
N HIS A 65 9.92 -4.56 30.30
CA HIS A 65 9.03 -4.89 29.18
C HIS A 65 8.75 -6.39 29.01
N TYR A 66 9.13 -7.24 29.97
CA TYR A 66 8.92 -8.69 29.87
C TYR A 66 7.45 -9.08 29.67
N ASN A 67 6.53 -8.38 30.31
CA ASN A 67 5.09 -8.64 30.20
C ASN A 67 4.41 -7.93 29.01
N ASP A 68 5.17 -7.14 28.24
CA ASP A 68 4.60 -6.35 27.14
C ASP A 68 4.51 -7.13 25.81
N ALA A 69 5.21 -8.26 25.69
CA ALA A 69 5.28 -9.05 24.45
C ALA A 69 5.54 -10.55 24.70
N ASP A 70 5.21 -11.38 23.70
CA ASP A 70 5.55 -12.82 23.68
C ASP A 70 6.92 -13.09 23.03
N TRP A 71 7.35 -12.22 22.12
CA TRP A 71 8.55 -12.36 21.31
C TRP A 71 9.34 -11.05 21.28
N PHE A 72 10.67 -11.15 21.39
CA PHE A 72 11.57 -10.00 21.52
C PHE A 72 12.62 -10.03 20.43
N MET A 73 12.62 -9.05 19.52
CA MET A 73 13.56 -9.01 18.39
C MET A 73 14.64 -7.96 18.60
N LYS A 74 15.90 -8.37 18.39
CA LYS A 74 17.03 -7.46 18.18
C LYS A 74 17.22 -7.28 16.67
N ALA A 75 17.39 -6.03 16.23
CA ALA A 75 17.71 -5.67 14.87
C ALA A 75 18.70 -4.49 14.85
N ASP A 76 19.52 -4.38 13.81
CA ASP A 76 20.47 -3.29 13.64
C ASP A 76 19.84 -2.09 12.91
N ASP A 77 20.47 -0.90 13.03
CA ASP A 77 19.92 0.36 12.50
C ASP A 77 20.01 0.51 10.97
N ASP A 78 20.52 -0.51 10.28
CA ASP A 78 20.53 -0.73 8.83
C ASP A 78 19.79 -2.02 8.42
N THR A 79 18.89 -2.51 9.28
CA THR A 79 17.98 -3.63 8.98
C THR A 79 16.57 -3.12 8.68
N TYR A 80 15.90 -3.72 7.69
CA TYR A 80 14.47 -3.59 7.46
C TYR A 80 13.76 -4.91 7.80
N VAL A 81 12.69 -4.84 8.59
CA VAL A 81 11.92 -6.00 9.02
C VAL A 81 10.50 -5.93 8.45
N PHE A 82 10.08 -6.96 7.72
CA PHE A 82 8.68 -7.18 7.36
C PHE A 82 7.96 -7.77 8.57
N VAL A 83 7.47 -6.89 9.46
CA VAL A 83 6.86 -7.26 10.76
C VAL A 83 5.68 -8.22 10.58
N GLU A 84 4.94 -8.07 9.50
CA GLU A 84 3.89 -8.96 8.99
C GLU A 84 4.37 -10.41 8.85
N ASN A 85 5.51 -10.59 8.17
CA ASN A 85 6.08 -11.90 7.90
C ASN A 85 6.71 -12.50 9.15
N LEU A 86 7.30 -11.65 10.01
CA LEU A 86 7.75 -12.07 11.33
C LEU A 86 6.57 -12.61 12.16
N ARG A 87 5.46 -11.87 12.25
CA ARG A 87 4.25 -12.29 12.97
C ARG A 87 3.69 -13.59 12.42
N TYR A 88 3.59 -13.71 11.10
CA TYR A 88 3.12 -14.93 10.47
C TYR A 88 3.99 -16.14 10.86
N PHE A 89 5.30 -16.00 10.73
CA PHE A 89 6.24 -17.05 11.12
C PHE A 89 6.10 -17.42 12.60
N LEU A 90 5.98 -16.43 13.49
CA LEU A 90 5.86 -16.62 14.94
C LEU A 90 4.48 -17.15 15.38
N SER A 91 3.44 -16.99 14.57
CA SER A 91 2.06 -17.41 14.91
C SER A 91 1.93 -18.92 15.12
N SER A 92 2.81 -19.71 14.52
CA SER A 92 2.88 -21.17 14.71
C SER A 92 3.95 -21.61 15.71
N GLN A 93 4.58 -20.67 16.42
CA GLN A 93 5.66 -20.95 17.37
C GLN A 93 5.17 -20.79 18.81
N ASN A 94 5.75 -21.57 19.73
CA ASN A 94 5.42 -21.49 21.15
C ASN A 94 6.41 -20.58 21.89
N ALA A 95 5.94 -19.43 22.38
CA ALA A 95 6.77 -18.47 23.13
C ALA A 95 7.18 -18.95 24.53
N SER A 96 6.53 -20.00 25.04
CA SER A 96 6.88 -20.65 26.31
C SER A 96 8.01 -21.67 26.18
N GLU A 97 8.41 -22.02 24.95
CA GLU A 97 9.59 -22.84 24.73
C GLU A 97 10.85 -21.98 24.71
N PRO A 98 11.99 -22.45 25.24
CA PRO A 98 13.25 -21.73 25.22
C PRO A 98 13.87 -21.78 23.82
N VAL A 99 13.33 -21.01 22.88
CA VAL A 99 13.78 -20.98 21.47
C VAL A 99 14.13 -19.56 20.99
N TYR A 100 15.04 -19.44 20.03
CA TYR A 100 15.28 -18.20 19.28
C TYR A 100 15.55 -18.46 17.79
N PHE A 101 15.17 -17.49 16.96
CA PHE A 101 15.16 -17.62 15.50
C PHE A 101 15.93 -16.49 14.85
N GLY A 102 16.62 -16.77 13.74
CA GLY A 102 17.33 -15.75 12.96
C GLY A 102 18.04 -16.36 11.76
N HIS A 103 19.16 -15.75 11.36
CA HIS A 103 20.03 -16.29 10.32
C HIS A 103 21.11 -17.19 10.92
N THR A 104 20.92 -18.51 10.85
CA THR A 104 21.79 -19.49 11.52
C THR A 104 23.09 -19.79 10.75
N TYR A 105 24.21 -19.83 11.46
CA TYR A 105 25.52 -20.31 11.02
C TYR A 105 26.05 -21.42 11.93
N MET A 106 26.62 -22.47 11.34
CA MET A 106 27.08 -23.67 12.07
C MET A 106 28.57 -23.65 12.47
N GLN A 107 29.34 -22.62 12.07
CA GLN A 107 30.81 -22.68 12.13
C GLN A 107 31.43 -22.65 13.54
N ALA A 108 30.71 -22.19 14.57
CA ALA A 108 31.31 -21.89 15.88
C ALA A 108 30.80 -22.76 17.05
N MET A 109 29.71 -23.50 16.87
CA MET A 109 29.08 -24.33 17.91
C MET A 109 28.15 -25.37 17.29
N LYS A 110 27.91 -26.46 18.02
CA LYS A 110 27.17 -27.62 17.52
C LYS A 110 25.73 -27.27 17.12
N GLN A 111 25.05 -26.44 17.92
CA GLN A 111 23.71 -25.96 17.58
C GLN A 111 23.71 -24.82 16.53
N GLY A 112 24.87 -24.22 16.24
CA GLY A 112 25.00 -22.99 15.47
C GLY A 112 24.70 -21.72 16.27
N TYR A 113 24.74 -20.55 15.61
CA TYR A 113 24.36 -19.26 16.19
C TYR A 113 23.63 -18.39 15.16
N ASN A 114 22.75 -17.50 15.61
CA ASN A 114 22.06 -16.55 14.73
C ASN A 114 22.87 -15.26 14.57
N ARG A 115 23.07 -14.79 13.33
CA ARG A 115 23.79 -13.53 13.06
C ARG A 115 23.02 -12.32 13.57
N GLY A 116 23.75 -11.37 14.14
CA GLY A 116 23.20 -10.15 14.73
C GLY A 116 22.64 -9.16 13.71
N GLY A 117 23.28 -9.07 12.54
CA GLY A 117 22.94 -8.12 11.47
C GLY A 117 21.48 -8.20 11.00
N PRO A 118 21.04 -9.31 10.36
CA PRO A 118 19.64 -9.54 9.97
C PRO A 118 18.63 -9.45 11.12
N GLY A 119 19.11 -9.44 12.35
CA GLY A 119 18.35 -9.58 13.56
C GLY A 119 18.01 -11.02 13.89
N TYR A 120 17.63 -11.20 15.14
CA TYR A 120 17.14 -12.46 15.68
C TYR A 120 16.03 -12.17 16.71
N VAL A 121 15.10 -13.11 16.84
CA VAL A 121 13.94 -13.02 17.72
C VAL A 121 14.01 -14.11 18.78
N VAL A 122 13.80 -13.71 20.03
CA VAL A 122 13.93 -14.53 21.23
C VAL A 122 12.54 -14.73 21.84
N SER A 123 12.20 -15.96 22.21
CA SER A 123 10.96 -16.29 22.92
C SER A 123 10.92 -15.69 24.32
N ARG A 124 9.72 -15.58 24.90
CA ARG A 124 9.53 -15.16 26.29
C ARG A 124 10.29 -16.05 27.26
N GLU A 125 10.27 -17.37 27.09
CA GLU A 125 11.01 -18.27 27.97
C GLU A 125 12.52 -18.13 27.81
N ALA A 126 13.03 -18.00 26.58
CA ALA A 126 14.46 -17.76 26.37
C ALA A 126 14.92 -16.43 27.01
N LEU A 127 14.12 -15.35 26.91
CA LEU A 127 14.43 -14.10 27.59
C LEU A 127 14.43 -14.24 29.12
N ARG A 128 13.49 -15.02 29.69
CA ARG A 128 13.44 -15.31 31.13
C ARG A 128 14.69 -16.05 31.59
N LYS A 129 15.07 -17.13 30.90
CA LYS A 129 16.30 -17.89 31.19
C LYS A 129 17.53 -17.00 31.08
N PHE A 130 17.60 -16.18 30.04
CA PHE A 130 18.67 -15.23 29.85
C PHE A 130 18.77 -14.25 31.02
N ALA A 131 17.71 -13.55 31.37
CA ALA A 131 17.77 -12.50 32.40
C ALA A 131 17.91 -13.04 33.84
N THR A 132 17.51 -14.30 34.08
CA THR A 132 17.62 -14.98 35.39
C THR A 132 18.85 -15.88 35.50
N ARG A 133 19.76 -15.82 34.52
CA ARG A 133 21.02 -16.56 34.51
C ARG A 133 21.85 -16.30 35.77
N LYS A 134 22.68 -17.28 36.17
CA LYS A 134 23.61 -17.13 37.28
C LYS A 134 24.58 -15.97 37.00
N LYS A 135 24.84 -15.14 38.00
CA LYS A 135 25.83 -14.05 37.91
C LYS A 135 27.20 -14.62 37.51
N GLY A 136 27.88 -14.01 36.56
CA GLY A 136 29.12 -14.51 35.95
C GLY A 136 28.90 -15.34 34.68
N LEU A 137 27.67 -15.80 34.42
CA LEU A 137 27.31 -16.50 33.18
C LEU A 137 26.92 -15.50 32.10
N CYS A 138 27.57 -15.60 30.93
CA CYS A 138 27.36 -14.70 29.79
C CYS A 138 27.78 -13.23 30.00
N ASP A 139 28.75 -12.98 30.88
CA ASP A 139 29.22 -11.63 31.24
C ASP A 139 30.50 -11.19 30.50
N ASP A 140 30.95 -11.98 29.50
CA ASP A 140 32.13 -11.65 28.69
C ASP A 140 31.76 -10.67 27.56
N ASP A 141 32.43 -9.50 27.55
CA ASP A 141 32.19 -8.42 26.59
C ASP A 141 33.03 -8.56 25.30
N PHE A 142 34.12 -9.34 25.34
CA PHE A 142 35.08 -9.39 24.23
C PHE A 142 34.77 -10.47 23.22
N GLY A 143 34.60 -10.08 21.96
CA GLY A 143 34.44 -10.97 20.81
C GLY A 143 33.17 -10.69 20.00
N PRO A 144 32.87 -11.54 18.99
CA PRO A 144 31.71 -11.34 18.13
C PRO A 144 30.39 -11.52 18.91
N GLU A 145 29.57 -10.47 18.94
CA GLU A 145 28.27 -10.40 19.65
C GLU A 145 27.42 -11.64 19.39
N ASP A 146 27.21 -11.97 18.13
CA ASP A 146 26.38 -13.06 17.62
C ASP A 146 26.81 -14.42 18.21
N ILE A 147 28.12 -14.65 18.28
CA ILE A 147 28.71 -15.92 18.75
C ILE A 147 28.62 -16.00 20.26
N LYS A 148 28.90 -14.90 20.97
CA LYS A 148 28.83 -14.84 22.43
C LYS A 148 27.39 -14.98 22.92
N PHE A 149 26.46 -14.30 22.26
CA PHE A 149 25.03 -14.44 22.52
C PHE A 149 24.54 -15.86 22.20
N GLY A 150 24.94 -16.43 21.06
CA GLY A 150 24.61 -17.82 20.72
C GLY A 150 25.15 -18.84 21.72
N ARG A 151 26.38 -18.67 22.21
CA ARG A 151 26.97 -19.54 23.24
C ARG A 151 26.22 -19.42 24.55
N CYS A 152 25.83 -18.20 24.93
CA CYS A 152 25.00 -17.98 26.10
C CYS A 152 23.67 -18.73 25.99
N MET A 153 23.00 -18.64 24.84
CA MET A 153 21.75 -19.36 24.58
C MET A 153 21.94 -20.88 24.69
N GLU A 154 23.04 -21.43 24.13
CA GLU A 154 23.39 -22.86 24.26
C GLU A 154 23.50 -23.29 25.73
N MET A 155 24.26 -22.52 26.52
CA MET A 155 24.51 -22.83 27.93
C MET A 155 23.25 -22.74 28.80
N LEU A 156 22.27 -21.95 28.38
CA LEU A 156 20.97 -21.82 29.06
C LEU A 156 19.95 -22.87 28.59
N GLY A 157 20.32 -23.75 27.66
CA GLY A 157 19.41 -24.70 27.04
C GLY A 157 18.30 -23.95 26.28
N VAL A 158 18.69 -22.94 25.51
CA VAL A 158 17.85 -22.24 24.54
C VAL A 158 18.25 -22.73 23.15
N GLU A 159 17.30 -23.29 22.43
CA GLU A 159 17.53 -23.92 21.13
C GLU A 159 17.40 -22.92 19.96
N ILE A 160 18.16 -23.17 18.89
CA ILE A 160 17.96 -22.48 17.62
C ILE A 160 16.83 -23.13 16.84
N GLY A 161 15.83 -22.34 16.48
CA GLY A 161 14.76 -22.78 15.60
C GLY A 161 15.06 -22.55 14.11
N TYR A 162 14.52 -23.44 13.27
CA TYR A 162 14.68 -23.37 11.82
C TYR A 162 13.84 -22.24 11.20
N THR A 163 14.47 -21.44 10.33
CA THR A 163 13.83 -20.27 9.68
C THR A 163 13.77 -20.37 8.16
N THR A 164 14.14 -21.52 7.58
CA THR A 164 14.05 -21.77 6.14
C THR A 164 12.68 -22.32 5.73
N ASP A 165 12.29 -22.13 4.47
CA ASP A 165 11.15 -22.87 3.91
C ASP A 165 11.55 -24.28 3.44
N SER A 166 10.60 -25.03 2.87
CA SER A 166 10.81 -26.38 2.32
C SER A 166 11.82 -26.42 1.16
N MET A 167 12.10 -25.28 0.52
CA MET A 167 13.13 -25.12 -0.50
C MET A 167 14.47 -24.67 0.10
N HIS A 168 14.63 -24.70 1.43
CA HIS A 168 15.81 -24.26 2.16
C HIS A 168 16.14 -22.77 1.99
N ARG A 169 15.17 -21.95 1.54
CA ARG A 169 15.36 -20.50 1.37
C ARG A 169 15.21 -19.81 2.71
N ARG A 170 16.22 -19.03 3.08
CA ARG A 170 16.29 -18.31 4.36
C ARG A 170 15.25 -17.19 4.43
N ARG A 171 14.69 -16.91 5.62
CA ARG A 171 13.80 -15.76 5.85
C ARG A 171 14.52 -14.51 6.36
N PHE A 172 15.66 -14.66 7.02
CA PHE A 172 16.50 -13.58 7.52
C PHE A 172 17.72 -13.44 6.60
N HIS A 173 17.91 -12.29 5.94
CA HIS A 173 18.96 -12.10 4.93
C HIS A 173 20.00 -11.07 5.37
N THR A 174 21.29 -11.42 5.23
CA THR A 174 22.43 -10.55 5.58
C THR A 174 22.62 -9.41 4.59
N THR A 175 22.65 -9.69 3.28
CA THR A 175 22.63 -8.69 2.20
C THR A 175 22.14 -9.40 0.95
N PRO A 176 20.91 -9.19 0.47
CA PRO A 176 20.51 -9.71 -0.84
C PRO A 176 21.33 -8.98 -1.91
N ALA A 177 21.96 -9.72 -2.81
CA ALA A 177 22.66 -9.17 -3.95
C ALA A 177 21.72 -8.45 -4.93
N ILE A 178 20.41 -8.78 -4.99
CA ILE A 178 19.43 -7.96 -5.72
C ILE A 178 19.25 -6.53 -5.15
N LEU A 179 19.69 -6.28 -3.91
CA LEU A 179 19.68 -4.94 -3.28
C LEU A 179 21.06 -4.30 -3.24
N SER A 180 22.09 -4.94 -3.80
CA SER A 180 23.47 -4.48 -3.76
C SER A 180 24.09 -4.49 -5.16
N PRO A 181 24.39 -3.32 -5.75
CA PRO A 181 25.05 -3.26 -7.05
C PRO A 181 26.39 -4.03 -7.06
N ARG A 182 27.13 -3.93 -5.95
CA ARG A 182 28.46 -4.54 -5.80
C ARG A 182 28.43 -6.08 -5.90
N LEU A 183 27.38 -6.71 -5.38
CA LEU A 183 27.31 -8.18 -5.35
C LEU A 183 26.83 -8.77 -6.69
N LEU A 184 25.98 -8.04 -7.43
CA LEU A 184 25.60 -8.42 -8.80
C LEU A 184 26.76 -8.30 -9.78
N GLU A 185 27.65 -7.32 -9.58
CA GLU A 185 28.85 -7.14 -10.41
C GLU A 185 30.00 -8.12 -10.05
N GLN A 186 30.13 -8.50 -8.77
CA GLN A 186 31.22 -9.37 -8.29
C GLN A 186 30.93 -10.86 -8.43
N GLY A 187 29.67 -11.28 -8.34
CA GLY A 187 29.32 -12.63 -8.76
C GLY A 187 29.36 -12.68 -10.29
N ASN A 188 29.66 -13.84 -10.86
CA ASN A 188 29.59 -14.10 -12.30
C ASN A 188 28.14 -14.05 -12.84
N TYR A 189 27.29 -13.17 -12.30
CA TYR A 189 25.87 -12.99 -12.56
C TYR A 189 25.62 -12.04 -13.75
N THR A 190 26.54 -11.99 -14.71
CA THR A 190 26.54 -11.07 -15.86
C THR A 190 25.54 -11.47 -16.96
N GLY A 191 24.37 -11.99 -16.58
CA GLY A 191 23.33 -12.44 -17.49
C GLY A 191 22.00 -12.72 -16.80
N GLU A 192 20.96 -12.97 -17.61
CA GLU A 192 19.59 -13.27 -17.15
C GLU A 192 19.56 -14.34 -16.05
N ASP A 193 20.35 -15.39 -16.21
CA ASP A 193 20.32 -16.55 -15.32
C ASP A 193 20.85 -16.24 -13.91
N GLY A 194 21.81 -15.33 -13.76
CA GLY A 194 22.49 -15.08 -12.49
C GLY A 194 21.64 -14.33 -11.47
N ALA A 195 21.13 -13.16 -11.87
CA ALA A 195 20.24 -12.37 -11.05
C ALA A 195 18.89 -13.08 -10.82
N LEU A 196 18.41 -13.84 -11.82
CA LEU A 196 17.23 -14.68 -11.66
C LEU A 196 17.47 -15.80 -10.66
N CYS A 197 18.62 -16.49 -10.70
CA CYS A 197 18.97 -17.52 -9.69
C CYS A 197 18.93 -16.97 -8.28
N GLU A 198 19.43 -15.76 -8.06
CA GLU A 198 19.37 -15.15 -6.74
C GLU A 198 17.94 -14.78 -6.32
N LEU A 199 17.16 -14.17 -7.23
CA LEU A 199 15.76 -13.83 -7.00
C LEU A 199 14.91 -15.07 -6.65
N ILE A 200 15.21 -16.22 -7.27
CA ILE A 200 14.59 -17.52 -6.98
C ILE A 200 14.90 -18.01 -5.57
N ASN A 201 16.12 -17.73 -5.10
CA ASN A 201 16.62 -18.15 -3.80
C ASN A 201 16.16 -17.26 -2.64
N LEU A 202 15.50 -16.14 -2.91
CA LEU A 202 14.85 -15.33 -1.88
C LEU A 202 13.53 -15.96 -1.45
N ASN A 203 13.27 -15.92 -0.14
CA ASN A 203 12.08 -16.51 0.44
C ASN A 203 10.86 -15.61 0.21
N THR A 204 9.80 -16.16 -0.36
CA THR A 204 8.53 -15.47 -0.60
C THR A 204 7.98 -14.73 0.63
N TYR A 205 8.26 -15.23 1.84
CA TYR A 205 7.90 -14.63 3.13
C TYR A 205 9.15 -14.19 3.90
N THR A 206 10.07 -13.48 3.25
CA THR A 206 11.24 -12.84 3.88
C THR A 206 10.81 -12.03 5.10
N ILE A 207 11.53 -12.22 6.21
CA ILE A 207 11.33 -11.53 7.48
C ILE A 207 12.21 -10.28 7.56
N SER A 208 13.49 -10.37 7.19
CA SER A 208 14.39 -9.23 7.32
C SER A 208 15.46 -9.17 6.24
N LEU A 209 15.90 -7.94 5.98
CA LEU A 209 16.92 -7.55 5.02
C LEU A 209 17.91 -6.62 5.73
N HIS A 210 19.20 -6.92 5.71
CA HIS A 210 20.24 -6.15 6.39
C HIS A 210 21.20 -5.46 5.39
N GLU A 211 22.07 -4.58 5.91
CA GLU A 211 22.97 -3.68 5.18
C GLU A 211 22.27 -2.65 4.28
N LEU A 212 21.06 -2.23 4.68
CA LEU A 212 20.29 -1.26 3.92
C LEU A 212 20.69 0.17 4.22
N GLN A 213 20.82 0.95 3.15
CA GLN A 213 20.89 2.39 3.23
C GLN A 213 19.50 2.99 3.50
N PRO A 214 19.41 4.17 4.12
CA PRO A 214 18.12 4.79 4.44
C PRO A 214 17.17 4.95 3.25
N TYR A 215 17.66 5.34 2.07
CA TYR A 215 16.81 5.49 0.89
C TYR A 215 16.19 4.16 0.45
N GLN A 216 16.89 3.03 0.65
CA GLN A 216 16.36 1.69 0.34
C GLN A 216 15.23 1.32 1.29
N MET A 217 15.29 1.73 2.57
CA MET A 217 14.18 1.52 3.51
C MET A 217 12.91 2.24 3.06
N TYR A 218 13.02 3.48 2.58
CA TYR A 218 11.89 4.22 2.01
C TYR A 218 11.42 3.65 0.67
N ALA A 219 12.34 3.14 -0.16
CA ALA A 219 11.97 2.43 -1.38
C ALA A 219 11.13 1.19 -1.07
N ILE A 220 11.56 0.39 -0.09
CA ILE A 220 10.80 -0.77 0.39
C ILE A 220 9.46 -0.31 0.96
N GLU A 221 9.43 0.75 1.77
CA GLU A 221 8.19 1.31 2.31
C GLU A 221 7.20 1.64 1.19
N TYR A 222 7.65 2.33 0.15
CA TYR A 222 6.82 2.71 -0.97
C TYR A 222 6.38 1.49 -1.80
N LEU A 223 7.32 0.69 -2.30
CA LEU A 223 7.03 -0.44 -3.18
C LEU A 223 6.18 -1.51 -2.51
N VAL A 224 6.36 -1.70 -1.19
CA VAL A 224 5.63 -2.71 -0.43
C VAL A 224 4.31 -2.16 0.12
N TYR A 225 4.24 -0.94 0.67
CA TYR A 225 3.05 -0.50 1.40
C TYR A 225 2.26 0.64 0.74
N HIS A 226 2.80 1.32 -0.27
CA HIS A 226 2.15 2.47 -0.91
C HIS A 226 1.85 2.30 -2.40
N LEU A 227 2.64 1.49 -3.10
CA LEU A 227 2.39 1.11 -4.49
C LEU A 227 1.30 0.03 -4.52
N LYS A 228 0.27 0.28 -5.33
CA LYS A 228 -0.74 -0.72 -5.72
C LYS A 228 -0.51 -1.07 -7.19
N THR A 229 -0.39 -2.36 -7.46
CA THR A 229 -0.43 -2.92 -8.82
C THR A 229 -1.86 -3.44 -9.06
N TYR A 230 -2.54 -2.89 -10.08
CA TYR A 230 -3.94 -3.21 -10.34
C TYR A 230 -4.14 -4.70 -10.67
N GLY A 231 -5.17 -5.32 -10.11
CA GLY A 231 -5.52 -6.72 -10.41
C GLY A 231 -4.56 -7.77 -9.86
N THR A 232 -3.42 -7.40 -9.28
CA THR A 232 -2.52 -8.35 -8.60
C THR A 232 -2.86 -8.35 -7.11
N THR A 233 -3.39 -9.46 -6.59
CA THR A 233 -3.50 -9.66 -5.15
C THR A 233 -2.22 -10.34 -4.64
N ARG A 234 -1.50 -9.70 -3.72
CA ARG A 234 -0.34 -10.34 -3.05
C ARG A 234 -0.72 -11.62 -2.29
N ALA A 235 -2.01 -11.75 -1.96
CA ALA A 235 -2.57 -12.90 -1.26
C ALA A 235 -2.79 -14.14 -2.13
N TYR A 236 -2.79 -14.05 -3.47
CA TYR A 236 -3.21 -15.16 -4.33
C TYR A 236 -2.31 -15.38 -5.55
N GLN A 237 -1.06 -15.80 -5.29
CA GLN A 237 -0.30 -16.59 -6.26
C GLN A 237 -0.22 -18.02 -5.72
N LYS A 238 -0.88 -18.95 -6.42
CA LYS A 238 -0.83 -20.39 -6.14
C LYS A 238 0.64 -20.81 -6.17
N GLU A 239 1.13 -21.45 -5.09
CA GLU A 239 2.47 -22.02 -5.08
C GLU A 239 2.60 -23.00 -6.24
N ARG A 240 3.41 -22.65 -7.25
CA ARG A 240 3.85 -23.56 -8.30
C ARG A 240 5.33 -23.82 -8.06
N THR A 241 5.71 -25.09 -8.08
CA THR A 241 7.10 -25.54 -8.03
C THR A 241 7.92 -24.88 -9.13
N PRO A 242 9.11 -24.32 -8.83
CA PRO A 242 9.90 -23.56 -9.79
C PRO A 242 10.72 -24.48 -10.69
N THR A 243 10.07 -25.26 -11.54
CA THR A 243 10.73 -25.91 -12.68
C THR A 243 10.54 -25.03 -13.90
N ARG A 244 11.49 -24.10 -14.13
CA ARG A 244 11.53 -23.12 -15.22
C ARG A 244 10.31 -22.19 -15.20
N TRP A 245 10.49 -20.97 -14.71
CA TRP A 245 9.41 -20.01 -14.49
C TRP A 245 8.66 -19.60 -15.76
N ASN A 246 7.64 -20.38 -16.12
CA ASN A 246 6.51 -19.94 -16.93
C ASN A 246 5.62 -19.04 -16.06
N TYR A 247 6.06 -17.80 -15.88
CA TYR A 247 5.30 -16.75 -15.22
C TYR A 247 4.16 -16.28 -16.13
N GLU A 248 2.95 -16.77 -15.89
CA GLU A 248 1.73 -16.01 -16.17
C GLU A 248 1.36 -15.23 -14.90
N VAL A 249 2.09 -14.16 -14.60
CA VAL A 249 1.53 -13.09 -13.76
C VAL A 249 0.57 -12.35 -14.67
N SER A 250 -0.63 -12.89 -14.84
CA SER A 250 -1.68 -12.19 -15.56
C SER A 250 -2.19 -11.06 -14.65
N SER A 251 -2.09 -9.81 -15.13
CA SER A 251 -3.15 -8.84 -14.82
C SER A 251 -4.49 -9.54 -14.98
N GLU A 252 -5.48 -9.25 -14.14
CA GLU A 252 -6.86 -9.77 -14.25
C GLU A 252 -7.18 -10.12 -15.72
N PRO A 253 -7.33 -11.42 -16.10
CA PRO A 253 -7.20 -11.88 -17.49
C PRO A 253 -8.06 -11.08 -18.48
N ASP A 254 -9.16 -10.55 -17.99
CA ASP A 254 -10.04 -9.63 -18.68
C ASP A 254 -9.33 -8.33 -19.12
N LEU A 255 -8.55 -7.67 -18.25
CA LEU A 255 -7.82 -6.45 -18.60
C LEU A 255 -6.63 -6.70 -19.55
N TYR A 256 -5.93 -7.82 -19.41
CA TYR A 256 -4.83 -8.20 -20.32
C TYR A 256 -5.32 -8.29 -21.78
N ASN A 257 -6.50 -8.88 -21.95
CA ASN A 257 -7.13 -9.10 -23.24
C ASN A 257 -7.87 -7.86 -23.76
N ARG A 258 -8.54 -7.09 -22.88
CA ARG A 258 -9.28 -5.87 -23.27
C ARG A 258 -8.40 -4.69 -23.63
N VAL A 259 -7.26 -4.51 -22.96
CA VAL A 259 -6.40 -3.34 -23.16
C VAL A 259 -5.08 -3.79 -23.75
N ARG A 260 -5.01 -4.10 -25.06
CA ARG A 260 -3.79 -4.69 -25.65
C ARG A 260 -2.69 -3.65 -25.83
N VAL A 261 -1.50 -3.91 -25.30
CA VAL A 261 -0.35 -3.00 -25.34
C VAL A 261 0.86 -3.71 -25.94
N LEU A 262 1.45 -3.11 -26.96
CA LEU A 262 2.77 -3.45 -27.49
C LEU A 262 3.80 -2.49 -26.91
N CYS A 263 4.89 -3.01 -26.37
CA CYS A 263 6.05 -2.20 -25.98
C CYS A 263 7.20 -2.43 -26.96
N TRP A 264 7.89 -1.36 -27.32
CA TRP A 264 9.21 -1.47 -27.91
C TRP A 264 10.23 -0.74 -27.03
N VAL A 265 11.37 -1.38 -26.81
CA VAL A 265 12.45 -0.89 -25.95
C VAL A 265 13.58 -0.39 -26.85
N MET A 266 13.96 0.87 -26.69
CA MET A 266 15.13 1.46 -27.34
C MET A 266 16.39 0.95 -26.64
N THR A 267 17.31 0.37 -27.39
CA THR A 267 18.61 -0.08 -26.87
C THR A 267 19.71 0.05 -27.93
N SER A 268 20.90 -0.45 -27.63
CA SER A 268 22.03 -0.53 -28.55
C SER A 268 22.78 -1.84 -28.34
N GLU A 269 23.60 -2.23 -29.31
CA GLU A 269 24.39 -3.45 -29.24
C GLU A 269 25.20 -3.57 -27.92
N LYS A 270 25.80 -2.46 -27.47
CA LYS A 270 26.58 -2.39 -26.22
C LYS A 270 25.75 -2.58 -24.95
N ASN A 271 24.44 -2.32 -25.02
CA ASN A 271 23.53 -2.37 -23.88
C ASN A 271 22.74 -3.69 -23.81
N LEU A 272 22.83 -4.57 -24.80
CA LEU A 272 21.98 -5.77 -24.86
C LEU A 272 22.12 -6.65 -23.63
N TYR A 273 23.36 -6.98 -23.24
CA TYR A 273 23.65 -7.88 -22.12
C TYR A 273 23.91 -7.16 -20.80
N THR A 274 24.05 -5.83 -20.80
CA THR A 274 24.23 -5.03 -19.58
C THR A 274 22.95 -4.38 -19.10
N LYS A 275 21.93 -4.26 -19.97
CA LYS A 275 20.65 -3.60 -19.65
C LYS A 275 19.43 -4.31 -20.23
N ALA A 276 19.35 -4.47 -21.55
CA ALA A 276 18.13 -4.94 -22.22
C ALA A 276 17.74 -6.37 -21.78
N VAL A 277 18.71 -7.21 -21.45
CA VAL A 277 18.51 -8.54 -20.88
C VAL A 277 17.76 -8.50 -19.54
N HIS A 278 18.02 -7.51 -18.69
CA HIS A 278 17.35 -7.37 -17.39
C HIS A 278 15.93 -6.82 -17.55
N VAL A 279 15.74 -5.93 -18.53
CA VAL A 279 14.41 -5.46 -18.96
C VAL A 279 13.57 -6.62 -19.52
N ARG A 280 14.19 -7.53 -20.29
CA ARG A 280 13.56 -8.77 -20.79
C ARG A 280 13.19 -9.73 -19.66
N ALA A 281 14.09 -9.90 -18.69
CA ALA A 281 13.93 -10.83 -17.58
C ALA A 281 12.80 -10.41 -16.60
N THR A 282 12.49 -9.12 -16.54
CA THR A 282 11.58 -8.51 -15.55
C THR A 282 10.27 -8.04 -16.19
N TRP A 283 10.10 -6.73 -16.38
CA TRP A 283 8.79 -6.11 -16.58
C TRP A 283 8.19 -6.28 -17.97
N THR A 284 9.01 -6.48 -19.01
CA THR A 284 8.49 -6.60 -20.38
C THR A 284 7.65 -7.85 -20.58
N ARG A 285 7.86 -8.91 -19.79
CA ARG A 285 7.13 -10.19 -19.86
C ARG A 285 5.62 -10.05 -19.69
N ARG A 286 5.15 -8.92 -19.15
CA ARG A 286 3.72 -8.63 -18.88
C ARG A 286 3.00 -7.88 -20.02
N PHE A 287 3.70 -7.50 -21.10
CA PHE A 287 3.08 -6.91 -22.29
C PHE A 287 2.42 -7.95 -23.20
N ASN A 288 1.56 -7.53 -24.13
CA ASN A 288 1.03 -8.44 -25.16
C ASN A 288 2.10 -8.77 -26.20
N LYS A 289 2.96 -7.79 -26.51
CA LYS A 289 4.07 -7.94 -27.44
C LYS A 289 5.21 -7.02 -27.05
N VAL A 290 6.44 -7.50 -27.19
CA VAL A 290 7.65 -6.76 -26.85
C VAL A 290 8.60 -6.82 -28.03
N LEU A 291 9.17 -5.69 -28.40
CA LEU A 291 10.21 -5.56 -29.40
C LEU A 291 11.43 -4.87 -28.79
N PHE A 292 12.62 -5.24 -29.22
CA PHE A 292 13.86 -4.55 -28.82
C PHE A 292 14.46 -3.91 -30.06
N ALA A 293 14.42 -2.58 -30.14
CA ALA A 293 14.96 -1.81 -31.26
C ALA A 293 16.42 -1.47 -30.98
N SER A 294 17.31 -1.91 -31.87
CA SER A 294 18.75 -1.72 -31.75
C SER A 294 19.35 -1.27 -33.09
N ASP A 295 20.56 -0.73 -33.04
CA ASP A 295 21.39 -0.39 -34.20
C ASP A 295 22.06 -1.59 -34.88
N HIS A 296 21.77 -2.82 -34.44
CA HIS A 296 22.33 -4.03 -35.02
C HIS A 296 21.39 -5.22 -34.78
N LYS A 297 21.34 -6.13 -35.75
CA LYS A 297 20.73 -7.46 -35.56
C LYS A 297 21.65 -8.32 -34.70
N ASN A 298 21.11 -8.96 -33.67
CA ASN A 298 21.83 -9.92 -32.84
C ASN A 298 21.15 -11.30 -32.88
N ALA A 299 21.91 -12.37 -33.07
CA ALA A 299 21.35 -13.73 -33.12
C ALA A 299 21.02 -14.30 -31.72
N GLY A 300 21.74 -13.86 -30.68
CA GLY A 300 21.54 -14.28 -29.29
C GLY A 300 20.51 -13.44 -28.52
N PHE A 301 20.11 -12.29 -29.08
CA PHE A 301 19.09 -11.42 -28.52
C PHE A 301 18.20 -10.89 -29.65
N PRO A 302 16.87 -11.13 -29.65
CA PRO A 302 16.01 -10.87 -30.81
C PRO A 302 15.76 -9.37 -31.02
N THR A 303 16.77 -8.66 -31.51
CA THR A 303 16.71 -7.23 -31.85
C THR A 303 16.15 -7.02 -33.25
N ILE A 304 15.36 -5.96 -33.39
CA ILE A 304 15.06 -5.36 -34.69
C ILE A 304 16.23 -4.42 -35.00
N ASP A 305 16.86 -4.66 -36.14
CA ASP A 305 17.82 -3.71 -36.70
C ASP A 305 17.07 -2.57 -37.39
N ILE A 306 17.16 -1.39 -36.78
CA ILE A 306 16.50 -0.19 -37.30
C ILE A 306 17.28 0.48 -38.44
N ASN A 307 18.50 0.01 -38.75
CA ASN A 307 19.37 0.53 -39.81
C ASN A 307 19.57 2.06 -39.74
N VAL A 308 19.76 2.58 -38.53
CA VAL A 308 20.08 3.98 -38.26
C VAL A 308 21.44 4.04 -37.57
N LYS A 309 22.24 5.05 -37.90
CA LYS A 309 23.59 5.24 -37.33
C LYS A 309 23.59 5.11 -35.79
N PRO A 310 24.57 4.40 -35.21
CA PRO A 310 24.73 4.31 -33.76
C PRO A 310 24.90 5.68 -33.09
N GLY A 311 24.59 5.74 -31.79
CA GLY A 311 24.83 6.92 -30.96
C GLY A 311 23.59 7.73 -30.60
N ARG A 312 23.75 8.61 -29.60
CA ARG A 312 22.65 9.41 -29.03
C ARG A 312 22.18 10.53 -29.94
N GLY A 313 23.03 11.01 -30.85
CA GLY A 313 22.69 12.07 -31.80
C GLY A 313 21.64 11.66 -32.84
N HIS A 314 21.32 10.37 -32.93
CA HIS A 314 20.38 9.81 -33.91
C HIS A 314 19.13 9.19 -33.25
N LEU A 315 18.87 9.50 -31.96
CA LEU A 315 17.73 8.92 -31.22
C LEU A 315 16.38 9.27 -31.86
N THR A 316 16.28 10.46 -32.47
CA THR A 316 15.08 10.90 -33.15
C THR A 316 14.77 9.98 -34.33
N MET A 317 15.70 9.82 -35.27
CA MET A 317 15.52 8.94 -36.43
C MET A 317 15.30 7.48 -35.99
N LYS A 318 16.03 6.99 -34.99
CA LYS A 318 15.80 5.66 -34.41
C LYS A 318 14.36 5.49 -33.95
N THR A 319 13.80 6.48 -33.27
CA THR A 319 12.42 6.46 -32.77
C THR A 319 11.40 6.52 -33.91
N MET A 320 11.57 7.45 -34.86
CA MET A 320 10.66 7.60 -36.00
C MET A 320 10.62 6.31 -36.83
N THR A 321 11.79 5.76 -37.19
CA THR A 321 11.92 4.50 -37.94
C THR A 321 11.34 3.32 -37.18
N THR A 322 11.49 3.27 -35.86
CA THR A 322 10.90 2.19 -35.05
C THR A 322 9.38 2.26 -35.05
N PHE A 323 8.78 3.46 -34.95
CA PHE A 323 7.33 3.59 -35.06
C PHE A 323 6.79 3.24 -36.44
N ASP A 324 7.52 3.58 -37.52
CA ASP A 324 7.16 3.13 -38.87
C ASP A 324 7.20 1.61 -39.00
N TYR A 325 8.22 0.97 -38.41
CA TYR A 325 8.32 -0.49 -38.33
C TYR A 325 7.14 -1.09 -37.55
N VAL A 326 6.83 -0.55 -36.37
CA VAL A 326 5.72 -1.00 -35.52
C VAL A 326 4.39 -0.88 -36.25
N TYR A 327 4.15 0.21 -36.98
CA TYR A 327 2.95 0.35 -37.80
C TYR A 327 2.91 -0.71 -38.91
N LYS A 328 3.98 -0.84 -39.69
CA LYS A 328 4.03 -1.74 -40.84
C LYS A 328 3.84 -3.21 -40.47
N HIS A 329 4.38 -3.64 -39.33
CA HIS A 329 4.43 -5.05 -38.95
C HIS A 329 3.49 -5.44 -37.81
N HIS A 330 3.09 -4.49 -36.95
CA HIS A 330 2.44 -4.78 -35.68
C HIS A 330 1.24 -3.89 -35.35
N TYR A 331 0.75 -3.06 -36.28
CA TYR A 331 -0.40 -2.19 -36.05
C TYR A 331 -1.65 -2.94 -35.57
N ASN A 332 -1.83 -4.20 -36.00
CA ASN A 332 -2.99 -5.02 -35.61
C ASN A 332 -2.79 -5.83 -34.32
N ASP A 333 -1.56 -5.90 -33.81
CA ASP A 333 -1.22 -6.73 -32.65
C ASP A 333 -1.60 -6.07 -31.31
N ALA A 334 -1.83 -4.75 -31.28
CA ALA A 334 -2.18 -4.01 -30.07
C ALA A 334 -3.09 -2.81 -30.35
N ASP A 335 -3.63 -2.20 -29.30
CA ASP A 335 -4.42 -0.96 -29.34
C ASP A 335 -3.61 0.25 -28.85
N TRP A 336 -2.57 0.00 -28.07
CA TRP A 336 -1.66 0.99 -27.51
C TRP A 336 -0.21 0.58 -27.77
N PHE A 337 0.64 1.57 -28.08
CA PHE A 337 2.03 1.35 -28.48
C PHE A 337 2.96 2.18 -27.59
N MET A 338 3.72 1.52 -26.73
CA MET A 338 4.59 2.15 -25.75
C MET A 338 6.06 2.11 -26.18
N LYS A 339 6.72 3.27 -26.17
CA LYS A 339 8.17 3.39 -26.19
C LYS A 339 8.70 3.37 -24.76
N ALA A 340 9.79 2.65 -24.52
CA ALA A 340 10.52 2.68 -23.25
C ALA A 340 12.04 2.61 -23.50
N ASP A 341 12.83 3.08 -22.52
CA ASP A 341 14.29 2.97 -22.54
C ASP A 341 14.76 1.71 -21.79
N ASP A 342 15.97 1.24 -22.11
CA ASP A 342 16.60 0.08 -21.49
C ASP A 342 17.03 0.26 -20.02
N ASP A 343 16.75 1.43 -19.43
CA ASP A 343 16.97 1.78 -18.03
C ASP A 343 15.69 2.32 -17.34
N THR A 344 14.53 1.87 -17.82
CA THR A 344 13.20 2.15 -17.27
C THR A 344 12.52 0.88 -16.79
N TYR A 345 11.70 0.98 -15.74
CA TYR A 345 10.83 -0.11 -15.28
C TYR A 345 9.36 0.32 -15.39
N VAL A 346 8.52 -0.58 -15.93
CA VAL A 346 7.09 -0.31 -16.15
C VAL A 346 6.22 -1.28 -15.34
N PHE A 347 5.32 -0.73 -14.52
CA PHE A 347 4.23 -1.46 -13.89
C PHE A 347 3.09 -1.62 -14.90
N VAL A 348 3.15 -2.68 -15.70
CA VAL A 348 2.27 -2.90 -16.86
C VAL A 348 0.79 -2.96 -16.48
N GLU A 349 0.49 -3.49 -15.31
CA GLU A 349 -0.85 -3.56 -14.72
C GLU A 349 -1.42 -2.17 -14.47
N ASN A 350 -0.59 -1.27 -13.95
CA ASN A 350 -0.99 0.12 -13.71
C ASN A 350 -1.12 0.90 -15.02
N LEU A 351 -0.30 0.59 -16.01
CA LEU A 351 -0.45 1.13 -17.37
C LEU A 351 -1.79 0.70 -17.96
N ARG A 352 -2.12 -0.59 -17.94
CA ARG A 352 -3.41 -1.09 -18.44
C ARG A 352 -4.59 -0.50 -17.69
N TYR A 353 -4.49 -0.40 -16.36
CA TYR A 353 -5.54 0.20 -15.54
C TYR A 353 -5.82 1.64 -15.95
N PHE A 354 -4.77 2.45 -16.14
CA PHE A 354 -4.91 3.81 -16.65
C PHE A 354 -5.56 3.81 -18.05
N LEU A 355 -5.03 3.01 -18.98
CA LEU A 355 -5.49 2.95 -20.38
C LEU A 355 -6.90 2.37 -20.54
N SER A 356 -7.41 1.59 -19.58
CA SER A 356 -8.74 0.99 -19.61
C SER A 356 -9.88 2.00 -19.71
N SER A 357 -9.64 3.22 -19.23
CA SER A 357 -10.56 4.35 -19.28
C SER A 357 -10.32 5.28 -20.47
N GLN A 358 -9.32 4.97 -21.30
CA GLN A 358 -8.90 5.80 -22.43
C GLN A 358 -9.44 5.22 -23.75
N ASN A 359 -9.55 6.07 -24.78
CA ASN A 359 -10.05 5.67 -26.09
C ASN A 359 -8.91 5.65 -27.12
N ALA A 360 -8.50 4.45 -27.54
CA ALA A 360 -7.40 4.24 -28.50
C ALA A 360 -7.72 4.73 -29.93
N SER A 361 -8.99 4.97 -30.26
CA SER A 361 -9.42 5.52 -31.55
C SER A 361 -9.33 7.06 -31.59
N LYS A 362 -9.01 7.72 -30.48
CA LYS A 362 -8.72 9.16 -30.46
C LYS A 362 -7.23 9.40 -30.67
N PRO A 363 -6.83 10.46 -31.39
CA PRO A 363 -5.42 10.80 -31.61
C PRO A 363 -4.80 11.37 -30.32
N VAL A 364 -4.41 10.50 -29.39
CA VAL A 364 -3.85 10.88 -28.09
C VAL A 364 -2.57 10.09 -27.77
N TYR A 365 -1.68 10.68 -26.98
CA TYR A 365 -0.55 9.98 -26.37
C TYR A 365 -0.28 10.48 -24.95
N PHE A 366 0.31 9.62 -24.13
CA PHE A 366 0.43 9.78 -22.68
C PHE A 366 1.85 9.50 -22.21
N GLY A 367 2.31 10.23 -21.20
CA GLY A 367 3.62 10.05 -20.59
C GLY A 367 3.87 11.09 -19.49
N TYR A 368 5.14 11.42 -19.25
CA TYR A 368 5.51 12.52 -18.37
C TYR A 368 5.55 13.85 -19.13
N LYS A 369 4.58 14.73 -18.86
CA LYS A 369 4.39 15.97 -19.63
C LYS A 369 5.32 17.11 -19.21
N TYR A 370 6.11 17.63 -20.15
CA TYR A 370 6.83 18.91 -20.07
C TYR A 370 6.10 20.01 -20.85
N MET A 371 6.19 21.26 -20.38
CA MET A 371 5.48 22.41 -20.98
C MET A 371 6.38 23.46 -21.64
N HIS A 372 7.70 23.31 -21.60
CA HIS A 372 8.62 24.42 -21.95
C HIS A 372 9.03 24.50 -23.43
N ALA A 373 8.76 23.48 -24.26
CA ALA A 373 9.26 23.45 -25.65
C ALA A 373 8.18 23.70 -26.73
N MET A 374 6.89 23.48 -26.42
CA MET A 374 5.79 23.70 -27.37
C MET A 374 4.46 23.92 -26.64
N LYS A 375 3.47 24.52 -27.32
CA LYS A 375 2.22 24.99 -26.70
C LYS A 375 1.43 23.87 -26.02
N GLN A 376 1.32 22.70 -26.65
CA GLN A 376 0.65 21.56 -26.01
C GLN A 376 1.51 20.83 -24.96
N GLY A 377 2.82 21.09 -24.94
CA GLY A 377 3.84 20.33 -24.22
C GLY A 377 4.38 19.14 -25.01
N TYR A 378 5.22 18.31 -24.40
CA TYR A 378 5.72 17.03 -24.94
C TYR A 378 5.87 16.00 -23.81
N ASN A 379 5.90 14.70 -24.14
CA ASN A 379 6.13 13.64 -23.15
C ASN A 379 7.61 13.25 -23.14
N GLY A 380 8.27 13.25 -21.99
CA GLY A 380 9.69 12.92 -21.86
C GLY A 380 10.02 11.47 -22.24
N GLY A 381 11.15 11.27 -22.92
CA GLY A 381 11.51 9.97 -23.51
C GLY A 381 11.88 8.87 -22.52
N GLY A 382 12.56 9.22 -21.41
CA GLY A 382 13.10 8.26 -20.43
C GLY A 382 12.06 7.36 -19.76
N PRO A 383 11.06 7.93 -19.05
CA PRO A 383 9.97 7.17 -18.43
C PRO A 383 9.12 6.36 -19.41
N GLY A 384 9.31 6.58 -20.70
CA GLY A 384 8.47 6.09 -21.76
C GLY A 384 7.21 6.91 -21.97
N TYR A 385 6.60 6.70 -23.12
CA TYR A 385 5.31 7.27 -23.49
C TYR A 385 4.53 6.25 -24.32
N VAL A 386 3.21 6.33 -24.23
CA VAL A 386 2.29 5.41 -24.90
C VAL A 386 1.40 6.16 -25.88
N VAL A 387 1.33 5.64 -27.09
CA VAL A 387 0.65 6.23 -28.24
C VAL A 387 -0.60 5.39 -28.55
N SER A 388 -1.71 6.07 -28.81
CA SER A 388 -2.96 5.42 -29.23
C SER A 388 -2.86 4.86 -30.65
N ARG A 389 -3.73 3.90 -30.97
CA ARG A 389 -3.87 3.33 -32.32
C ARG A 389 -4.07 4.41 -33.39
N GLU A 390 -4.97 5.37 -33.16
CA GLU A 390 -5.21 6.44 -34.12
C GLU A 390 -4.01 7.38 -34.27
N ALA A 391 -3.28 7.67 -33.19
CA ALA A 391 -2.07 8.48 -33.27
C ALA A 391 -0.97 7.78 -34.09
N LEU A 392 -0.78 6.46 -33.91
CA LEU A 392 0.17 5.69 -34.72
C LEU A 392 -0.24 5.64 -36.20
N ARG A 393 -1.53 5.51 -36.51
CA ARG A 393 -2.04 5.55 -37.89
C ARG A 393 -1.73 6.88 -38.57
N ARG A 394 -1.97 8.01 -37.88
CA ARG A 394 -1.63 9.35 -38.38
C ARG A 394 -0.14 9.54 -38.57
N PHE A 395 0.65 9.03 -37.62
CA PHE A 395 2.10 9.06 -37.71
C PHE A 395 2.58 8.35 -38.98
N ALA A 396 2.11 7.14 -39.26
CA ALA A 396 2.53 6.41 -40.46
C ALA A 396 1.99 7.00 -41.77
N ALA A 397 0.83 7.67 -41.73
CA ALA A 397 0.23 8.33 -42.89
C ALA A 397 0.76 9.76 -43.14
N ARG A 398 1.76 10.21 -42.37
CA ARG A 398 2.33 11.57 -42.48
C ARG A 398 2.95 11.80 -43.86
N GLU A 399 2.95 13.05 -44.30
CA GLU A 399 3.67 13.45 -45.51
C GLU A 399 5.18 13.26 -45.33
N LYS A 400 5.86 12.83 -46.41
CA LYS A 400 7.31 12.71 -46.43
C LYS A 400 7.95 14.07 -46.13
N GLY A 401 8.91 14.12 -45.22
CA GLY A 401 9.55 15.38 -44.78
C GLY A 401 8.93 16.01 -43.53
N LEU A 402 7.70 15.66 -43.12
CA LEU A 402 7.02 16.34 -42.01
C LEU A 402 7.68 16.07 -40.63
N CYS A 403 8.36 14.93 -40.47
CA CYS A 403 8.98 14.51 -39.21
C CYS A 403 10.38 13.89 -39.39
N ASP A 404 11.12 14.34 -40.41
CA ASP A 404 12.37 13.68 -40.86
C ASP A 404 13.65 14.32 -40.27
N ASP A 405 13.51 15.31 -39.39
CA ASP A 405 14.63 15.99 -38.75
C ASP A 405 15.23 15.15 -37.61
N ASP A 406 16.44 14.62 -37.83
CA ASP A 406 17.18 13.81 -36.86
C ASP A 406 17.94 14.63 -35.80
N LEU A 407 18.08 15.96 -35.99
CA LEU A 407 18.89 16.79 -35.11
C LEU A 407 18.07 17.36 -33.95
N GLY A 408 18.29 16.84 -32.73
CA GLY A 408 17.74 17.41 -31.50
C GLY A 408 17.35 16.35 -30.47
N ALA A 409 16.63 16.77 -29.43
CA ALA A 409 16.10 15.86 -28.43
C ALA A 409 14.92 15.06 -28.99
N GLU A 410 15.02 13.73 -28.94
CA GLU A 410 14.05 12.77 -29.49
C GLU A 410 12.62 13.06 -29.06
N ASP A 411 12.40 13.28 -27.77
CA ASP A 411 11.09 13.51 -27.18
C ASP A 411 10.45 14.85 -27.60
N ILE A 412 11.27 15.90 -27.76
CA ILE A 412 10.83 17.19 -28.32
C ILE A 412 10.45 17.03 -29.79
N LYS A 413 11.28 16.34 -30.60
CA LYS A 413 11.01 16.15 -32.04
C LYS A 413 9.78 15.27 -32.27
N PHE A 414 9.68 14.18 -31.53
CA PHE A 414 8.51 13.31 -31.55
C PHE A 414 7.25 14.06 -31.10
N GLY A 415 7.33 14.84 -30.00
CA GLY A 415 6.22 15.67 -29.54
C GLY A 415 5.77 16.72 -30.56
N ARG A 416 6.71 17.35 -31.26
CA ARG A 416 6.41 18.31 -32.32
C ARG A 416 5.71 17.63 -33.50
N CYS A 417 6.18 16.45 -33.91
CA CYS A 417 5.52 15.65 -34.94
C CYS A 417 4.07 15.31 -34.54
N MET A 418 3.86 14.88 -33.29
CA MET A 418 2.52 14.61 -32.75
C MET A 418 1.63 15.87 -32.79
N GLU A 419 2.16 17.05 -32.47
CA GLU A 419 1.42 18.32 -32.57
C GLU A 419 0.96 18.63 -33.99
N LEU A 420 1.87 18.50 -34.97
CA LEU A 420 1.60 18.74 -36.39
C LEU A 420 0.54 17.76 -36.94
N LEU A 421 0.53 16.52 -36.46
CA LEU A 421 -0.45 15.49 -36.83
C LEU A 421 -1.79 15.61 -36.08
N GLY A 422 -1.95 16.67 -35.27
CA GLY A 422 -3.15 16.90 -34.47
C GLY A 422 -3.36 15.87 -33.35
N VAL A 423 -2.30 15.19 -32.93
CA VAL A 423 -2.30 14.26 -31.79
C VAL A 423 -2.13 15.05 -30.49
N LYS A 424 -3.03 14.83 -29.54
CA LYS A 424 -3.08 15.54 -28.25
C LYS A 424 -2.30 14.82 -27.16
N ILE A 425 -1.70 15.57 -26.25
CA ILE A 425 -1.17 15.03 -24.99
C ILE A 425 -2.29 14.90 -23.97
N GLY A 426 -2.45 13.70 -23.41
CA GLY A 426 -3.34 13.46 -22.29
C GLY A 426 -2.65 13.60 -20.93
N ASP A 427 -3.43 13.95 -19.90
CA ASP A 427 -2.96 14.01 -18.51
C ASP A 427 -2.89 12.61 -17.90
N THR A 428 -1.76 12.28 -17.29
CA THR A 428 -1.52 10.97 -16.66
C THR A 428 -1.52 11.05 -15.14
N ARG A 429 -1.67 12.25 -14.55
CA ARG A 429 -1.64 12.41 -13.10
C ARG A 429 -2.86 11.77 -12.45
N ASP A 430 -2.69 11.33 -11.21
CA ASP A 430 -3.81 10.82 -10.43
C ASP A 430 -4.72 11.94 -9.89
N SER A 431 -5.78 11.57 -9.17
CA SER A 431 -6.74 12.53 -8.60
C SER A 431 -6.14 13.47 -7.55
N MET A 432 -4.93 13.18 -7.05
CA MET A 432 -4.16 14.03 -6.15
C MET A 432 -3.09 14.83 -6.91
N ASN A 433 -3.19 14.87 -8.25
CA ASN A 433 -2.25 15.56 -9.13
C ASN A 433 -0.81 15.00 -9.08
N ARG A 434 -0.65 13.73 -8.66
CA ARG A 434 0.64 13.05 -8.56
C ARG A 434 0.99 12.37 -9.87
N ASN A 435 2.25 12.42 -10.27
CA ASN A 435 2.71 11.81 -11.51
C ASN A 435 2.62 10.28 -11.46
N ARG A 436 2.33 9.65 -12.59
CA ARG A 436 2.40 8.17 -12.76
C ARG A 436 3.63 7.74 -13.55
N PHE A 437 4.11 8.57 -14.47
CA PHE A 437 5.37 8.39 -15.17
C PHE A 437 6.43 9.21 -14.43
N HIS A 438 7.60 8.67 -14.15
CA HIS A 438 8.61 9.38 -13.35
C HIS A 438 9.97 9.42 -14.05
N VAL A 439 10.45 10.63 -14.33
CA VAL A 439 11.76 10.94 -14.96
C VAL A 439 12.94 10.67 -14.04
N THR A 440 12.70 10.52 -12.74
CA THR A 440 13.72 10.12 -11.78
C THR A 440 13.07 9.17 -10.78
N ALA A 441 13.68 8.01 -10.58
CA ALA A 441 13.29 7.03 -9.58
C ALA A 441 13.77 7.52 -8.21
N VAL A 442 13.19 8.64 -7.75
CA VAL A 442 13.61 9.38 -6.55
C VAL A 442 13.66 8.50 -5.30
N ILE A 443 12.76 7.52 -5.21
CA ILE A 443 12.76 6.55 -4.10
C ILE A 443 13.97 5.61 -4.08
N LEU A 444 14.60 5.38 -5.23
CA LEU A 444 15.72 4.46 -5.41
C LEU A 444 17.05 5.19 -5.57
N SER A 445 17.10 6.50 -5.30
CA SER A 445 18.32 7.30 -5.39
C SER A 445 18.87 7.69 -4.02
N PRO A 446 20.16 7.43 -3.74
CA PRO A 446 20.82 7.93 -2.53
C PRO A 446 20.72 9.46 -2.38
N ARG A 447 20.84 10.19 -3.50
CA ARG A 447 20.79 11.67 -3.55
C ARG A 447 19.47 12.24 -3.06
N SER A 448 18.39 11.46 -3.14
CA SER A 448 17.07 11.91 -2.68
C SER A 448 17.01 12.05 -1.15
N LEU A 449 17.80 11.28 -0.41
CA LEU A 449 17.91 11.47 1.04
C LEU A 449 18.55 12.82 1.39
N GLU A 450 19.64 13.17 0.70
CA GLU A 450 20.39 14.41 0.88
C GLU A 450 19.55 15.65 0.53
N GLN A 451 18.63 15.51 -0.45
CA GLN A 451 17.72 16.58 -0.88
C GLN A 451 16.50 16.78 0.05
N GLY A 452 16.37 16.02 1.14
CA GLY A 452 15.26 16.18 2.08
C GLY A 452 13.89 15.72 1.55
N ILE A 453 13.88 14.98 0.43
CA ILE A 453 12.69 14.46 -0.26
C ILE A 453 11.84 13.53 0.65
N PHE A 454 12.47 12.82 1.59
CA PHE A 454 11.78 11.93 2.52
C PHE A 454 11.44 12.58 3.87
N THR A 455 12.06 13.72 4.20
CA THR A 455 11.92 14.39 5.50
C THR A 455 10.96 15.59 5.47
N GLY A 456 10.36 15.87 4.32
CA GLY A 456 9.35 16.93 4.15
C GLY A 456 9.91 18.34 4.16
N LYS A 457 11.23 18.52 4.02
CA LYS A 457 11.87 19.85 3.95
C LYS A 457 11.71 20.52 2.58
N GLU A 458 11.33 19.77 1.53
CA GLU A 458 11.01 20.32 0.21
C GLU A 458 9.50 20.23 -0.09
N SER A 459 8.92 21.33 -0.55
CA SER A 459 7.51 21.48 -0.92
C SER A 459 7.18 21.00 -2.34
N THR A 460 8.04 20.23 -3.00
CA THR A 460 7.87 19.88 -4.42
C THR A 460 7.37 18.44 -4.63
N LEU A 461 6.81 18.22 -5.82
CA LEU A 461 6.38 16.94 -6.44
C LEU A 461 7.42 15.79 -6.43
N ARG A 462 8.52 15.94 -5.69
CA ARG A 462 9.64 14.99 -5.56
C ARG A 462 9.64 14.21 -4.26
N THR A 463 8.74 14.53 -3.31
CA THR A 463 8.58 13.77 -2.07
C THR A 463 7.96 12.38 -2.30
N MET A 464 8.05 11.45 -1.34
CA MET A 464 7.34 10.16 -1.40
C MET A 464 5.82 10.34 -1.60
N ASN A 465 5.28 11.48 -1.14
CA ASN A 465 3.88 11.90 -1.32
C ASN A 465 3.58 12.40 -2.75
N GLY A 466 4.58 12.71 -3.55
CA GLY A 466 4.46 13.10 -4.97
C GLY A 466 4.37 11.92 -5.93
N LEU A 467 4.50 10.69 -5.43
CA LEU A 467 4.37 9.46 -6.22
C LEU A 467 2.94 8.93 -6.17
N SER A 468 2.38 8.61 -7.34
CA SER A 468 1.06 8.02 -7.42
C SER A 468 1.05 6.62 -6.83
N THR A 469 0.05 6.30 -6.00
CA THR A 469 -0.25 4.94 -5.55
C THR A 469 -0.33 3.93 -6.71
N TYR A 470 -0.67 4.40 -7.90
CA TYR A 470 -0.70 3.62 -9.14
C TYR A 470 0.35 4.15 -10.14
N THR A 471 1.61 4.24 -9.70
CA THR A 471 2.76 4.56 -10.56
C THR A 471 2.82 3.59 -11.76
N ILE A 472 3.06 4.14 -12.94
CA ILE A 472 3.17 3.41 -14.21
C ILE A 472 4.64 3.13 -14.55
N SER A 473 5.55 4.10 -14.42
CA SER A 473 6.95 3.87 -14.77
C SER A 473 7.95 4.66 -13.93
N LEU A 474 9.13 4.07 -13.74
CA LEU A 474 10.27 4.65 -13.04
C LEU A 474 11.49 4.64 -13.97
N HIS A 475 12.05 5.82 -14.21
CA HIS A 475 13.32 6.04 -14.90
C HIS A 475 14.19 6.91 -13.99
N LYS A 476 15.51 6.81 -13.89
CA LYS A 476 16.45 5.90 -14.53
C LYS A 476 16.94 4.87 -13.52
N LEU A 477 17.00 3.60 -13.92
CA LEU A 477 17.30 2.48 -13.05
C LEU A 477 18.55 1.70 -13.49
N GLU A 478 19.27 1.20 -12.49
CA GLU A 478 20.30 0.19 -12.68
C GLU A 478 19.69 -1.21 -12.69
N PRO A 479 20.33 -2.22 -13.32
CA PRO A 479 19.83 -3.59 -13.40
C PRO A 479 19.38 -4.19 -12.07
N TYR A 480 20.18 -4.05 -11.01
CA TYR A 480 19.84 -4.57 -9.68
C TYR A 480 18.52 -4.01 -9.15
N GLN A 481 18.23 -2.73 -9.43
CA GLN A 481 17.02 -2.07 -8.98
C GLN A 481 15.78 -2.64 -9.67
N MET A 482 15.90 -3.09 -10.93
CA MET A 482 14.80 -3.77 -11.63
C MET A 482 14.45 -5.09 -10.95
N TYR A 483 15.44 -5.88 -10.54
CA TYR A 483 15.23 -7.12 -9.80
C TYR A 483 14.74 -6.88 -8.37
N ALA A 484 15.21 -5.81 -7.72
CA ALA A 484 14.69 -5.36 -6.43
C ALA A 484 13.19 -5.05 -6.51
N ILE A 485 12.76 -4.28 -7.53
CA ILE A 485 11.35 -3.99 -7.78
C ILE A 485 10.59 -5.28 -8.08
N GLU A 486 11.12 -6.14 -8.96
CA GLU A 486 10.50 -7.41 -9.33
C GLU A 486 10.22 -8.26 -8.08
N TYR A 487 11.23 -8.42 -7.22
CA TYR A 487 11.11 -9.15 -5.98
C TYR A 487 10.11 -8.51 -5.01
N LEU A 488 10.30 -7.23 -4.66
CA LEU A 488 9.49 -6.56 -3.64
C LEU A 488 8.02 -6.42 -4.02
N VAL A 489 7.72 -6.31 -5.32
CA VAL A 489 6.36 -6.08 -5.81
C VAL A 489 5.65 -7.38 -6.17
N TYR A 490 6.34 -8.34 -6.81
CA TYR A 490 5.71 -9.53 -7.41
C TYR A 490 6.06 -10.86 -6.72
N HIS A 491 7.12 -10.94 -5.92
CA HIS A 491 7.55 -12.20 -5.29
C HIS A 491 7.51 -12.19 -3.76
N LEU A 492 7.72 -11.03 -3.13
CA LEU A 492 7.54 -10.84 -1.71
C LEU A 492 6.05 -10.83 -1.39
N LYS A 493 5.62 -11.80 -0.59
CA LYS A 493 4.33 -11.79 0.08
C LYS A 493 4.55 -11.24 1.48
N THR A 494 3.90 -10.12 1.78
CA THR A 494 3.66 -9.72 3.16
C THR A 494 2.42 -10.46 3.62
N TYR A 495 2.52 -11.27 4.66
CA TYR A 495 1.33 -11.84 5.30
C TYR A 495 0.39 -10.69 5.61
N PRO A 496 -0.91 -10.78 5.31
CA PRO A 496 -1.83 -9.73 5.68
C PRO A 496 -1.83 -9.65 7.21
N VAL A 497 -1.08 -8.69 7.78
CA VAL A 497 -1.53 -8.06 9.03
C VAL A 497 -2.89 -7.54 8.65
N GLU A 498 -3.93 -8.05 9.29
CA GLU A 498 -5.28 -7.53 9.11
C GLU A 498 -5.31 -6.03 9.46
N ILE A 499 -4.97 -5.17 8.51
CA ILE A 499 -6.02 -4.36 7.91
C ILE A 499 -6.76 -5.39 7.05
N SER A 500 -7.97 -5.76 7.45
CA SER A 500 -8.73 -6.89 6.89
C SER A 500 -8.84 -6.83 5.36
N ASP A 501 -7.85 -7.39 4.67
CA ASP A 501 -7.84 -7.67 3.23
C ASP A 501 -8.27 -9.13 2.95
N LYS A 502 -9.02 -9.73 3.89
CA LYS A 502 -10.18 -10.56 3.49
C LYS A 502 -11.32 -9.66 2.98
N VAL A 503 -10.98 -8.70 2.13
CA VAL A 503 -11.82 -8.33 1.03
C VAL A 503 -11.72 -9.52 0.08
N SER A 504 -12.57 -10.54 0.28
CA SER A 504 -13.05 -11.33 -0.85
C SER A 504 -13.43 -10.30 -1.91
N SER A 505 -12.61 -10.21 -2.97
CA SER A 505 -12.74 -9.31 -4.12
C SER A 505 -13.71 -8.16 -3.89
N GLU A 506 -13.25 -6.92 -3.77
CA GLU A 506 -14.09 -5.73 -3.48
C GLU A 506 -15.45 -5.68 -4.25
N PRO A 507 -15.58 -6.19 -5.49
CA PRO A 507 -16.87 -6.42 -6.15
C PRO A 507 -17.84 -7.37 -5.42
N ASP A 508 -17.35 -8.47 -4.85
CA ASP A 508 -18.14 -9.53 -4.22
C ASP A 508 -18.84 -9.06 -2.93
N LEU A 509 -18.14 -8.40 -1.99
CA LEU A 509 -18.83 -7.82 -0.80
C LEU A 509 -19.73 -6.63 -1.17
N TYR A 510 -19.32 -5.81 -2.14
CA TYR A 510 -20.14 -4.70 -2.63
C TYR A 510 -21.48 -5.17 -3.22
N ASN A 511 -21.46 -6.30 -3.92
CA ASN A 511 -22.63 -6.92 -4.54
C ASN A 511 -23.45 -7.77 -3.56
N ARG A 512 -22.79 -8.51 -2.64
CA ARG A 512 -23.47 -9.40 -1.67
C ARG A 512 -24.10 -8.66 -0.49
N VAL A 513 -23.50 -7.57 -0.02
CA VAL A 513 -23.98 -6.83 1.15
C VAL A 513 -24.44 -5.45 0.72
N ARG A 514 -25.63 -5.33 0.13
CA ARG A 514 -26.07 -4.05 -0.45
C ARG A 514 -26.50 -3.07 0.64
N VAL A 515 -25.86 -1.91 0.71
CA VAL A 515 -26.13 -0.88 1.71
C VAL A 515 -26.52 0.43 1.05
N LEU A 516 -27.68 0.97 1.46
CA LEU A 516 -28.11 2.33 1.15
C LEU A 516 -27.81 3.23 2.35
N CYS A 517 -27.16 4.37 2.11
CA CYS A 517 -26.96 5.40 3.13
C CYS A 517 -27.84 6.61 2.79
N TRP A 518 -28.53 7.16 3.79
CA TRP A 518 -29.08 8.49 3.69
C TRP A 518 -28.43 9.40 4.73
N VAL A 519 -28.04 10.59 4.29
CA VAL A 519 -27.34 11.59 5.11
C VAL A 519 -28.31 12.71 5.46
N MET A 520 -28.54 12.91 6.75
CA MET A 520 -29.28 14.07 7.26
C MET A 520 -28.41 15.31 7.10
N THR A 521 -28.93 16.33 6.43
CA THR A 521 -28.26 17.62 6.25
C THR A 521 -29.28 18.77 6.31
N SER A 522 -28.82 19.99 6.10
CA SER A 522 -29.65 21.18 5.93
C SER A 522 -29.11 22.04 4.81
N GLU A 523 -29.91 22.95 4.28
CA GLU A 523 -29.49 23.86 3.20
C GLU A 523 -28.18 24.60 3.50
N LYS A 524 -28.01 25.05 4.75
CA LYS A 524 -26.82 25.77 5.22
C LYS A 524 -25.55 24.90 5.21
N ASN A 525 -25.71 23.58 5.31
CA ASN A 525 -24.61 22.62 5.40
C ASN A 525 -24.28 21.95 4.07
N LEU A 526 -25.08 22.17 3.00
CA LEU A 526 -24.90 21.47 1.73
C LEU A 526 -23.48 21.66 1.17
N TYR A 527 -22.98 22.90 1.17
CA TYR A 527 -21.69 23.25 0.57
C TYR A 527 -20.53 23.32 1.57
N THR A 528 -20.81 23.31 2.88
CA THR A 528 -19.77 23.37 3.93
C THR A 528 -19.48 22.00 4.53
N LYS A 529 -20.43 21.06 4.45
CA LYS A 529 -20.29 19.71 5.01
C LYS A 529 -20.70 18.61 4.02
N ALA A 530 -21.95 18.62 3.55
CA ALA A 530 -22.50 17.52 2.76
C ALA A 530 -21.76 17.29 1.44
N VAL A 531 -21.20 18.34 0.84
CA VAL A 531 -20.33 18.23 -0.34
C VAL A 531 -19.08 17.39 -0.09
N HIS A 532 -18.48 17.50 1.09
CA HIS A 532 -17.30 16.71 1.46
C HIS A 532 -17.69 15.26 1.75
N VAL A 533 -18.82 15.06 2.43
CA VAL A 533 -19.41 13.73 2.65
C VAL A 533 -19.67 13.03 1.31
N ARG A 534 -20.32 13.72 0.36
CA ARG A 534 -20.60 13.25 -1.02
C ARG A 534 -19.32 12.94 -1.80
N ALA A 535 -18.29 13.76 -1.65
CA ALA A 535 -17.03 13.61 -2.38
C ALA A 535 -16.14 12.48 -1.85
N THR A 536 -16.39 12.00 -0.61
CA THR A 536 -15.51 11.08 0.10
C THR A 536 -16.16 9.71 0.33
N TRP A 537 -16.62 9.44 1.56
CA TRP A 537 -16.96 8.11 2.03
C TRP A 537 -18.27 7.58 1.47
N THR A 538 -19.24 8.45 1.13
CA THR A 538 -20.53 7.97 0.62
C THR A 538 -20.42 7.34 -0.77
N ARG A 539 -19.40 7.69 -1.57
CA ARG A 539 -19.20 7.15 -2.93
C ARG A 539 -19.09 5.63 -3.01
N ARG A 540 -18.93 4.97 -1.86
CA ARG A 540 -18.69 3.53 -1.72
C ARG A 540 -19.93 2.75 -1.27
N PHE A 541 -21.06 3.42 -1.04
CA PHE A 541 -22.37 2.77 -0.83
C PHE A 541 -23.01 2.38 -2.16
N ASN A 542 -23.93 1.40 -2.14
CA ASN A 542 -24.70 1.03 -3.35
C ASN A 542 -25.61 2.16 -3.79
N LYS A 543 -26.15 2.92 -2.82
CA LYS A 543 -26.99 4.08 -3.06
C LYS A 543 -26.82 5.08 -1.93
N VAL A 544 -26.82 6.37 -2.29
CA VAL A 544 -26.68 7.47 -1.34
C VAL A 544 -27.76 8.48 -1.60
N LEU A 545 -28.40 8.93 -0.52
CA LEU A 545 -29.40 9.99 -0.54
C LEU A 545 -28.97 11.09 0.44
N PHE A 546 -29.27 12.34 0.10
CA PHE A 546 -29.07 13.47 1.02
C PHE A 546 -30.45 14.04 1.35
N ALA A 547 -30.84 13.99 2.61
CA ALA A 547 -32.15 14.41 3.07
C ALA A 547 -32.06 15.83 3.66
N SER A 548 -32.86 16.76 3.14
CA SER A 548 -32.86 18.17 3.52
C SER A 548 -34.29 18.73 3.52
N GLU A 549 -34.50 19.91 4.11
CA GLU A 549 -35.81 20.57 4.16
C GLU A 549 -36.39 20.95 2.81
N HIS A 550 -35.54 21.13 1.79
CA HIS A 550 -35.92 21.55 0.45
C HIS A 550 -35.11 20.81 -0.60
N LYS A 551 -35.70 20.66 -1.80
CA LYS A 551 -34.99 20.20 -3.00
C LYS A 551 -33.99 21.26 -3.45
N ASN A 552 -32.74 20.86 -3.66
CA ASN A 552 -31.72 21.69 -4.28
C ASN A 552 -31.28 21.09 -5.62
N ALA A 553 -31.45 21.82 -6.72
CA ALA A 553 -31.09 21.33 -8.05
C ALA A 553 -29.57 21.17 -8.24
N ASN A 554 -28.77 21.98 -7.55
CA ASN A 554 -27.29 21.97 -7.63
C ASN A 554 -26.67 20.94 -6.70
N PHE A 555 -27.41 20.48 -5.70
CA PHE A 555 -27.02 19.39 -4.81
C PHE A 555 -28.24 18.49 -4.59
N PRO A 556 -28.39 17.36 -5.31
CA PRO A 556 -29.64 16.61 -5.35
C PRO A 556 -30.02 16.08 -3.97
N THR A 557 -30.88 16.83 -3.30
CA THR A 557 -31.48 16.48 -2.00
C THR A 557 -32.88 15.93 -2.20
N ILE A 558 -33.26 15.01 -1.32
CA ILE A 558 -34.66 14.67 -1.10
C ILE A 558 -35.25 15.76 -0.21
N ASP A 559 -36.36 16.31 -0.68
CA ASP A 559 -37.19 17.23 0.11
C ASP A 559 -38.04 16.40 1.08
N ILE A 560 -37.74 16.53 2.38
CA ILE A 560 -38.47 15.83 3.44
C ILE A 560 -39.80 16.56 3.77
N ASN A 561 -39.99 17.81 3.33
CA ASN A 561 -41.14 18.66 3.62
C ASN A 561 -41.48 18.78 5.11
N VAL A 562 -40.45 18.89 5.96
CA VAL A 562 -40.55 19.09 7.41
C VAL A 562 -39.85 20.41 7.77
N LYS A 563 -40.42 21.16 8.72
CA LYS A 563 -39.89 22.46 9.15
C LYS A 563 -38.40 22.36 9.54
N ALA A 564 -37.64 23.38 9.15
CA ALA A 564 -36.21 23.49 9.47
C ALA A 564 -35.95 23.59 10.98
N GLY A 565 -34.76 23.16 11.40
CA GLY A 565 -34.31 23.21 12.79
C GLY A 565 -34.15 21.84 13.46
N ARG A 566 -33.46 21.85 14.61
CA ARG A 566 -33.15 20.65 15.40
C ARG A 566 -34.36 20.09 16.16
N ALA A 567 -35.38 20.92 16.41
CA ALA A 567 -36.58 20.54 17.15
C ALA A 567 -37.45 19.50 16.42
N HIS A 568 -37.25 19.30 15.11
CA HIS A 568 -38.03 18.39 14.26
C HIS A 568 -37.18 17.25 13.67
N LEU A 569 -36.03 16.93 14.31
CA LEU A 569 -35.13 15.88 13.81
C LEU A 569 -35.81 14.51 13.80
N THR A 570 -36.66 14.24 14.79
CA THR A 570 -37.41 12.99 14.87
C THR A 570 -38.30 12.82 13.65
N MET A 571 -39.17 13.79 13.35
CA MET A 571 -40.05 13.76 12.19
C MET A 571 -39.28 13.68 10.87
N LYS A 572 -38.14 14.39 10.76
CA LYS A 572 -37.26 14.30 9.58
C LYS A 572 -36.71 12.88 9.39
N THR A 573 -36.23 12.24 10.46
CA THR A 573 -35.76 10.86 10.41
C THR A 573 -36.87 9.90 10.02
N MET A 574 -38.03 9.95 10.69
CA MET A 574 -39.15 9.05 10.43
C MET A 574 -39.62 9.16 8.98
N THR A 575 -39.83 10.40 8.51
CA THR A 575 -40.27 10.70 7.13
C THR A 575 -39.22 10.24 6.11
N THR A 576 -37.93 10.39 6.41
CA THR A 576 -36.87 9.93 5.50
C THR A 576 -36.83 8.41 5.41
N PHE A 577 -37.02 7.68 6.51
CA PHE A 577 -37.12 6.22 6.45
C PHE A 577 -38.37 5.75 5.68
N ASP A 578 -39.51 6.43 5.84
CA ASP A 578 -40.71 6.16 5.04
C ASP A 578 -40.45 6.39 3.54
N TYR A 579 -39.74 7.47 3.19
CA TYR A 579 -39.31 7.73 1.82
C TYR A 579 -38.37 6.63 1.29
N VAL A 580 -37.36 6.25 2.07
CA VAL A 580 -36.40 5.19 1.72
C VAL A 580 -37.12 3.86 1.50
N TYR A 581 -38.09 3.51 2.34
CA TYR A 581 -38.91 2.32 2.12
C TYR A 581 -39.72 2.43 0.83
N LYS A 582 -40.48 3.51 0.65
CA LYS A 582 -41.38 3.69 -0.50
C LYS A 582 -40.65 3.68 -1.84
N HIS A 583 -39.44 4.24 -1.91
CA HIS A 583 -38.74 4.46 -3.17
C HIS A 583 -37.51 3.56 -3.38
N HIS A 584 -36.92 3.02 -2.31
CA HIS A 584 -35.60 2.37 -2.37
C HIS A 584 -35.50 1.06 -1.57
N TYR A 585 -36.62 0.50 -1.09
CA TYR A 585 -36.60 -0.75 -0.32
C TYR A 585 -35.95 -1.93 -1.06
N ASN A 586 -36.06 -1.98 -2.39
CA ASN A 586 -35.45 -3.05 -3.20
C ASN A 586 -34.01 -2.79 -3.62
N ASP A 587 -33.51 -1.57 -3.40
CA ASP A 587 -32.16 -1.14 -3.83
C ASP A 587 -31.06 -1.63 -2.86
N ALA A 588 -31.41 -2.05 -1.64
CA ALA A 588 -30.46 -2.48 -0.62
C ALA A 588 -31.04 -3.53 0.35
N ASP A 589 -30.15 -4.15 1.12
CA ASP A 589 -30.47 -5.09 2.21
C ASP A 589 -30.29 -4.45 3.59
N TRP A 590 -29.49 -3.38 3.66
CA TRP A 590 -29.21 -2.61 4.86
C TRP A 590 -29.37 -1.11 4.60
N PHE A 591 -29.91 -0.38 5.56
CA PHE A 591 -30.22 1.05 5.42
C PHE A 591 -29.58 1.84 6.56
N MET A 592 -28.62 2.70 6.24
CA MET A 592 -27.86 3.47 7.22
C MET A 592 -28.31 4.93 7.25
N LYS A 593 -28.56 5.44 8.45
CA LYS A 593 -28.65 6.88 8.75
C LYS A 593 -27.28 7.39 9.15
N ALA A 594 -26.87 8.53 8.60
CA ALA A 594 -25.68 9.26 9.01
C ALA A 594 -25.96 10.77 9.05
N ASP A 595 -25.14 11.52 9.79
CA ASP A 595 -25.18 12.98 9.81
C ASP A 595 -24.12 13.58 8.88
N ASP A 596 -24.29 14.85 8.50
CA ASP A 596 -23.38 15.58 7.61
C ASP A 596 -21.96 15.84 8.18
N ASP A 597 -21.72 15.48 9.43
CA ASP A 597 -20.41 15.47 10.11
C ASP A 597 -19.97 14.07 10.57
N THR A 598 -20.64 13.02 10.08
CA THR A 598 -20.21 11.63 10.27
C THR A 598 -19.17 11.21 9.22
N TYR A 599 -18.21 10.35 9.61
CA TYR A 599 -17.37 9.62 8.66
C TYR A 599 -17.56 8.11 8.83
N VAL A 600 -17.87 7.41 7.73
CA VAL A 600 -18.10 5.96 7.74
C VAL A 600 -17.01 5.22 6.98
N PHE A 601 -16.39 4.25 7.64
CA PHE A 601 -15.54 3.25 6.99
C PHE A 601 -16.44 2.17 6.37
N VAL A 602 -16.91 2.41 5.13
CA VAL A 602 -17.94 1.59 4.44
C VAL A 602 -17.53 0.13 4.31
N GLU A 603 -16.24 -0.13 4.11
CA GLU A 603 -15.66 -1.46 3.97
C GLU A 603 -15.79 -2.23 5.29
N ASN A 604 -15.47 -1.58 6.41
CA ASN A 604 -15.63 -2.16 7.74
C ASN A 604 -17.11 -2.40 8.07
N LEU A 605 -18.00 -1.51 7.64
CA LEU A 605 -19.44 -1.67 7.78
C LEU A 605 -19.93 -2.90 7.01
N ARG A 606 -19.59 -3.03 5.71
CA ARG A 606 -19.98 -4.19 4.90
C ARG A 606 -19.43 -5.49 5.46
N TYR A 607 -18.18 -5.49 5.90
CA TYR A 607 -17.58 -6.66 6.51
C TYR A 607 -18.35 -7.10 7.76
N PHE A 608 -18.67 -6.17 8.65
CA PHE A 608 -19.50 -6.45 9.81
C PHE A 608 -20.86 -7.03 9.41
N LEU A 609 -21.57 -6.36 8.49
CA LEU A 609 -22.90 -6.76 8.03
C LEU A 609 -22.92 -8.07 7.22
N SER A 610 -21.80 -8.47 6.62
CA SER A 610 -21.70 -9.73 5.86
C SER A 610 -21.96 -10.98 6.69
N SER A 611 -21.76 -10.88 8.00
CA SER A 611 -22.03 -11.93 8.98
C SER A 611 -23.42 -11.83 9.64
N GLN A 612 -24.21 -10.83 9.26
CA GLN A 612 -25.51 -10.53 9.86
C GLN A 612 -26.66 -10.93 8.93
N ASN A 613 -27.82 -11.26 9.48
CA ASN A 613 -29.01 -11.61 8.70
C ASN A 613 -29.92 -10.38 8.55
N ALA A 614 -30.06 -9.86 7.32
CA ALA A 614 -30.91 -8.70 7.03
C ALA A 614 -32.42 -9.01 7.11
N SER A 615 -32.80 -10.30 7.15
CA SER A 615 -34.19 -10.74 7.30
C SER A 615 -34.64 -10.80 8.77
N GLU A 616 -33.70 -10.64 9.72
CA GLU A 616 -34.03 -10.51 11.14
C GLU A 616 -34.36 -9.06 11.47
N PRO A 617 -35.33 -8.79 12.37
CA PRO A 617 -35.66 -7.44 12.81
C PRO A 617 -34.58 -6.90 13.76
N VAL A 618 -33.46 -6.46 13.20
CA VAL A 618 -32.29 -5.96 13.96
C VAL A 618 -31.82 -4.60 13.46
N TYR A 619 -31.25 -3.80 14.35
CA TYR A 619 -30.49 -2.60 14.00
C TYR A 619 -29.24 -2.43 14.87
N PHE A 620 -28.23 -1.78 14.29
CA PHE A 620 -26.88 -1.70 14.83
C PHE A 620 -26.40 -0.25 14.91
N GLY A 621 -25.68 0.09 15.96
CA GLY A 621 -25.09 1.41 16.13
C GLY A 621 -24.37 1.54 17.48
N ARG A 622 -24.21 2.77 17.96
CA ARG A 622 -23.67 3.02 19.30
C ARG A 622 -24.78 2.90 20.36
N THR A 623 -24.86 1.76 21.03
CA THR A 623 -25.89 1.53 22.06
C THR A 623 -25.63 2.32 23.36
N PHE A 624 -26.67 2.98 23.84
CA PHE A 624 -26.81 3.56 25.17
C PHE A 624 -27.96 2.84 25.90
N LEU A 625 -27.72 2.41 27.14
CA LEU A 625 -28.65 1.55 27.90
C LEU A 625 -29.74 2.34 28.65
N GLN A 626 -29.95 3.61 28.30
CA GLN A 626 -30.90 4.51 28.98
C GLN A 626 -32.14 4.73 28.09
N ALA A 627 -33.19 5.34 28.65
CA ALA A 627 -34.41 5.82 27.96
C ALA A 627 -35.38 4.76 27.35
N THR A 628 -34.94 3.55 27.04
CA THR A 628 -35.81 2.43 26.60
C THR A 628 -35.42 1.14 27.33
N LYS A 629 -36.23 0.07 27.25
CA LYS A 629 -35.93 -1.19 27.94
C LYS A 629 -34.71 -1.90 27.36
N GLN A 630 -34.54 -1.86 26.04
CA GLN A 630 -33.38 -2.45 25.34
C GLN A 630 -32.21 -1.47 25.12
N GLY A 631 -32.38 -0.19 25.46
CA GLY A 631 -31.50 0.90 25.06
C GLY A 631 -31.80 1.44 23.65
N TYR A 632 -31.02 2.42 23.20
CA TYR A 632 -31.14 3.03 21.87
C TYR A 632 -29.75 3.20 21.23
N ASN A 633 -29.71 3.32 19.90
CA ASN A 633 -28.47 3.60 19.18
C ASN A 633 -28.36 5.10 18.90
N GLY A 634 -27.28 5.74 19.32
CA GLY A 634 -27.11 7.20 19.20
C GLY A 634 -27.00 7.69 17.74
N GLY A 635 -27.55 8.87 17.46
CA GLY A 635 -27.69 9.39 16.09
C GLY A 635 -26.40 9.84 15.41
N GLY A 636 -25.45 10.41 16.18
CA GLY A 636 -24.24 11.04 15.65
C GLY A 636 -23.25 10.08 14.97
N PRO A 637 -22.90 8.92 15.55
CA PRO A 637 -22.09 7.90 14.86
C PRO A 637 -22.80 7.22 13.68
N GLY A 638 -24.08 7.52 13.49
CA GLY A 638 -25.00 6.79 12.62
C GLY A 638 -25.43 5.44 13.20
N TYR A 639 -26.48 4.90 12.58
CA TYR A 639 -27.00 3.57 12.85
C TYR A 639 -27.53 2.93 11.57
N VAL A 640 -27.49 1.61 11.50
CA VAL A 640 -27.91 0.82 10.34
C VAL A 640 -29.04 -0.12 10.71
N VAL A 641 -30.12 -0.09 9.94
CA VAL A 641 -31.29 -0.96 10.10
C VAL A 641 -31.30 -2.05 9.04
N SER A 642 -31.74 -3.24 9.43
CA SER A 642 -31.98 -4.38 8.53
C SER A 642 -33.18 -4.14 7.62
N ARG A 643 -33.25 -4.93 6.54
CA ARG A 643 -34.39 -4.96 5.61
C ARG A 643 -35.71 -5.30 6.32
N GLU A 644 -35.71 -6.26 7.23
CA GLU A 644 -36.91 -6.59 8.00
C GLU A 644 -37.29 -5.48 9.00
N ALA A 645 -36.32 -4.86 9.68
CA ALA A 645 -36.59 -3.73 10.56
C ALA A 645 -37.25 -2.55 9.80
N LEU A 646 -36.74 -2.20 8.61
CA LEU A 646 -37.33 -1.14 7.79
C LEU A 646 -38.74 -1.51 7.30
N ARG A 647 -38.99 -2.78 6.96
CA ARG A 647 -40.33 -3.26 6.57
C ARG A 647 -41.33 -3.10 7.71
N ARG A 648 -40.96 -3.50 8.93
CA ARG A 648 -41.81 -3.33 10.13
C ARG A 648 -42.05 -1.87 10.44
N PHE A 649 -41.00 -1.04 10.31
CA PHE A 649 -41.12 0.39 10.48
C PHE A 649 -42.15 0.99 9.52
N ALA A 650 -42.08 0.69 8.23
CA ALA A 650 -43.03 1.23 7.26
C ALA A 650 -44.45 0.65 7.39
N ALA A 651 -44.59 -0.57 7.93
CA ALA A 651 -45.88 -1.23 8.16
C ALA A 651 -46.50 -0.89 9.53
N ARG A 652 -45.91 0.02 10.29
CA ARG A 652 -46.40 0.43 11.62
C ARG A 652 -47.80 1.03 11.55
N GLU A 653 -48.58 0.85 12.61
CA GLU A 653 -49.89 1.49 12.74
C GLU A 653 -49.75 3.02 12.75
N LYS A 654 -50.71 3.71 12.12
CA LYS A 654 -50.75 5.17 12.13
C LYS A 654 -50.93 5.67 13.57
N GLY A 655 -50.10 6.61 14.02
CA GLY A 655 -50.00 7.04 15.42
C GLY A 655 -48.85 6.36 16.18
N LEU A 656 -48.35 5.22 15.71
CA LEU A 656 -47.20 4.55 16.30
C LEU A 656 -45.92 5.20 15.78
N CYS A 657 -45.13 5.77 16.69
CA CYS A 657 -43.88 6.49 16.40
C CYS A 657 -44.01 7.91 15.82
N ASP A 658 -45.17 8.55 15.98
CA ASP A 658 -45.47 9.88 15.42
C ASP A 658 -45.14 11.06 16.39
N ASP A 659 -44.45 10.78 17.49
CA ASP A 659 -44.05 11.80 18.47
C ASP A 659 -42.76 12.52 18.07
N ASP A 660 -42.89 13.80 17.68
CA ASP A 660 -41.77 14.65 17.25
C ASP A 660 -41.05 15.37 18.41
N LEU A 661 -41.53 15.23 19.66
CA LEU A 661 -40.95 15.93 20.81
C LEU A 661 -39.86 15.10 21.50
N GLY A 662 -38.59 15.43 21.27
CA GLY A 662 -37.45 14.88 22.01
C GLY A 662 -36.23 14.58 21.14
N ALA A 663 -35.28 13.83 21.69
CA ALA A 663 -34.08 13.42 20.95
C ALA A 663 -34.43 12.33 19.92
N GLU A 664 -34.05 12.57 18.67
CA GLU A 664 -34.36 11.75 17.50
C GLU A 664 -33.98 10.28 17.67
N ASP A 665 -32.77 10.01 18.16
CA ASP A 665 -32.23 8.68 18.35
C ASP A 665 -32.95 7.89 19.46
N ILE A 666 -33.36 8.57 20.54
CA ILE A 666 -34.18 7.98 21.61
C ILE A 666 -35.57 7.61 21.06
N LYS A 667 -36.21 8.52 20.33
CA LYS A 667 -37.55 8.26 19.77
C LYS A 667 -37.53 7.18 18.71
N PHE A 668 -36.53 7.18 17.83
CA PHE A 668 -36.32 6.11 16.87
C PHE A 668 -36.06 4.78 17.57
N GLY A 669 -35.20 4.75 18.61
CA GLY A 669 -34.95 3.55 19.40
C GLY A 669 -36.20 3.01 20.11
N ARG A 670 -37.05 3.89 20.66
CA ARG A 670 -38.34 3.51 21.25
C ARG A 670 -39.28 2.91 20.21
N CYS A 671 -39.33 3.49 19.02
CA CYS A 671 -40.10 2.95 17.91
C CYS A 671 -39.64 1.54 17.52
N MET A 672 -38.32 1.35 17.34
CA MET A 672 -37.73 0.03 17.05
C MET A 672 -38.11 -1.01 18.12
N GLU A 673 -38.08 -0.63 19.40
CA GLU A 673 -38.51 -1.51 20.50
C GLU A 673 -39.99 -1.92 20.40
N LEU A 674 -40.90 -0.98 20.15
CA LEU A 674 -42.33 -1.26 20.01
C LEU A 674 -42.63 -2.16 18.80
N LEU A 675 -41.82 -2.07 17.75
CA LEU A 675 -41.93 -2.90 16.54
C LEU A 675 -41.22 -4.27 16.67
N GLY A 676 -40.71 -4.58 17.87
CA GLY A 676 -39.99 -5.82 18.13
C GLY A 676 -38.65 -5.93 17.38
N VAL A 677 -38.06 -4.79 17.00
CA VAL A 677 -36.72 -4.70 16.40
C VAL A 677 -35.69 -4.65 17.51
N LYS A 678 -34.73 -5.58 17.47
CA LYS A 678 -33.69 -5.75 18.51
C LYS A 678 -32.45 -4.91 18.21
N ILE A 679 -31.81 -4.40 19.26
CA ILE A 679 -30.43 -3.90 19.15
C ILE A 679 -29.47 -5.06 19.01
N GLY A 680 -28.67 -5.05 17.94
CA GLY A 680 -27.61 -6.03 17.74
C GLY A 680 -26.27 -5.60 18.33
N ASN A 681 -25.45 -6.58 18.72
CA ASN A 681 -24.12 -6.33 19.28
C ASN A 681 -23.13 -5.89 18.18
N THR A 682 -22.59 -4.69 18.30
CA THR A 682 -21.60 -4.14 17.36
C THR A 682 -20.17 -4.22 17.87
N ARG A 683 -19.91 -4.92 18.96
CA ARG A 683 -18.56 -5.03 19.52
C ARG A 683 -17.75 -6.11 18.79
N ASP A 684 -16.45 -5.94 18.74
CA ASP A 684 -15.56 -6.98 18.22
C ASP A 684 -15.29 -8.10 19.24
N SER A 685 -14.50 -9.09 18.86
CA SER A 685 -14.14 -10.24 19.71
C SER A 685 -13.37 -9.86 20.97
N MET A 686 -12.78 -8.65 21.02
CA MET A 686 -12.12 -8.08 22.21
C MET A 686 -13.04 -7.11 22.96
N ASN A 687 -14.35 -7.14 22.69
CA ASN A 687 -15.36 -6.28 23.32
C ASN A 687 -15.17 -4.77 23.05
N ARG A 688 -14.42 -4.39 21.99
CA ARG A 688 -14.19 -2.99 21.60
C ARG A 688 -15.33 -2.48 20.70
N ARG A 689 -15.55 -1.17 20.70
CA ARG A 689 -16.65 -0.53 19.97
C ARG A 689 -16.31 -0.38 18.48
N ARG A 690 -17.30 -0.50 17.59
CA ARG A 690 -17.19 -0.18 16.14
C ARG A 690 -17.81 1.17 15.77
N PHE A 691 -18.79 1.64 16.55
CA PHE A 691 -19.42 2.96 16.41
C PHE A 691 -18.91 3.87 17.52
N HIS A 692 -18.42 5.06 17.17
CA HIS A 692 -17.72 5.96 18.09
C HIS A 692 -18.36 7.34 18.11
N VAL A 693 -18.59 7.87 19.31
CA VAL A 693 -18.92 9.28 19.55
C VAL A 693 -17.64 9.97 19.99
N ASN A 694 -17.34 11.16 19.44
CA ASN A 694 -16.19 11.99 19.83
C ASN A 694 -14.87 11.20 19.95
N PRO A 695 -14.37 10.59 18.87
CA PRO A 695 -13.11 9.84 18.91
C PRO A 695 -11.96 10.73 19.41
N ALA A 696 -11.34 10.33 20.52
CA ALA A 696 -10.29 11.10 21.22
C ALA A 696 -9.10 11.49 20.31
N ILE A 697 -8.84 10.72 19.25
CA ILE A 697 -7.78 10.98 18.27
C ILE A 697 -7.98 12.28 17.47
N PHE A 698 -9.22 12.82 17.44
CA PHE A 698 -9.56 14.04 16.70
C PHE A 698 -9.98 15.21 17.61
N SER A 699 -9.87 15.07 18.94
CA SER A 699 -10.25 16.14 19.87
C SER A 699 -9.06 16.52 20.78
N PRO A 700 -8.39 17.65 20.52
CA PRO A 700 -7.27 18.14 21.35
C PRO A 700 -7.64 18.28 22.83
N ARG A 701 -8.89 18.67 23.12
CA ARG A 701 -9.39 18.91 24.49
C ARG A 701 -9.51 17.64 25.34
N LEU A 702 -9.65 16.46 24.73
CA LEU A 702 -9.72 15.19 25.47
C LEU A 702 -8.33 14.65 25.87
N LEU A 703 -7.26 15.20 25.31
CA LEU A 703 -5.88 14.85 25.69
C LEU A 703 -5.36 15.68 26.87
N GLU A 704 -5.97 16.84 27.17
CA GLU A 704 -5.53 17.75 28.24
C GLU A 704 -6.14 17.44 29.61
N HIS A 705 -7.29 16.74 29.66
CA HIS A 705 -7.91 16.33 30.92
C HIS A 705 -7.86 14.82 31.10
N GLY A 706 -6.77 14.36 31.71
CA GLY A 706 -6.69 13.03 32.28
C GLY A 706 -7.69 12.87 33.43
N SER A 707 -8.88 12.34 33.15
CA SER A 707 -9.61 11.55 34.15
C SER A 707 -10.48 10.50 33.46
N HIS A 708 -10.03 9.25 33.53
CA HIS A 708 -10.93 8.12 33.60
C HIS A 708 -11.67 8.21 34.94
N THR A 709 -12.90 8.70 34.92
CA THR A 709 -13.88 8.26 35.89
C THR A 709 -14.94 7.48 35.13
N GLY A 710 -15.03 6.18 35.42
CA GLY A 710 -16.13 5.34 34.99
C GLY A 710 -17.39 5.77 35.72
N LYS A 711 -18.07 6.81 35.20
CA LYS A 711 -19.50 7.03 35.40
C LYS A 711 -20.05 7.61 34.10
N ASP A 712 -21.00 6.88 33.53
CA ASP A 712 -21.84 7.34 32.43
C ASP A 712 -22.53 8.64 32.86
N GLY A 713 -22.00 9.77 32.39
CA GLY A 713 -22.56 11.10 32.59
C GLY A 713 -23.23 11.57 31.30
N ALA A 714 -24.55 11.66 31.35
CA ALA A 714 -25.40 12.26 30.35
C ALA A 714 -24.95 13.70 30.02
N LEU A 715 -25.07 14.07 28.74
CA LEU A 715 -25.11 15.46 28.31
C LEU A 715 -26.26 16.17 29.03
N GLN A 716 -25.98 17.25 29.77
CA GLN A 716 -27.00 18.25 30.06
C GLN A 716 -27.13 19.18 28.85
N VAL A 717 -28.31 19.06 28.23
CA VAL A 717 -29.11 19.97 27.38
C VAL A 717 -28.37 20.94 26.46
#